data_AF-A0A928FTP7-F1
#
_entry.id   AF-A0A928FTP7-F1
#
_cell.length_a   1.000
_cell.length_b   1.000
_cell.length_c   1.000
_cell.angle_alpha   90.00
_cell.angle_beta   90.00
_cell.angle_gamma   90.00
#
_symmetry.space_group_name_H-M   'P 1'
#
loop_
_entity.id
_entity.type
_entity.pdbx_description
1 polymer ?
#
loop_
_entity_poly.entity_id
_entity_poly.type
_entity_poly.pdbx_seq_one_letter_code
_entity_poly.pdbx_strand_id
1 'polypeptide(L)'
;MKLVRRTILTTLLLLVTAAVYAGSIKSAADFVAFATAINKGESIAEWRNDQGVVCLEADIDMAKVKKFQPIKSFGGVLDGQGFALKNWKAQNALFQELLEGGKICNLRIDASCVMKAQTKGGEYLLGWLVNLNSGTVQNCENHGTINHKSNYADENIFIGGLVGINRYVVIDCKNYGKINSACISCTDKVAVRVGGVVGANFRKLVQAASIIRCENHGEVTYSGDAKSSRTGGIVGEAGKATTKMCVNRGVVRAVSSVSDGSKVGLTDVGGITAFTRHDIICCDNFGDVVATGSHAANVGGIVGMPHNKLVIADCTNYGKVETTNDTPSNIGGIVGNIGREVHIINGTNRGLVHFAGSSPNNASCVGGIVGNIYSTRNAKVNAYLRRCNNFGTIESESGGNNYENHDKAIHTGGIVGRARGTEVAPVRILDCANKGVVKAATGRHGNIAGMVSITKVSGGWFDNNFAEEATPMNDGSTIFGRVTNSEGEPVAGVVVSDGEHCVATDGFGYYALKSDMARTRFVYISIPDGYKIPHRKSVVQNFRRIPRYAKAAMANFTIEKRTEPTDKYTIVMIGDPQMRGLGHDGSGERYRDIVLPDIEKFKKTTTGEFFSINLGDLVYNWMAGYDDYMDINAPLQYPVFNVIGNHDYDQQTILEGRLGTPYFEQYITPTYYSFNIGKVHYVMVNSIEYSREDGTKHYKSGLDDIQMKWLEEDLKFVPKDHIIYICGHAQLWKKKGTSPNGSHGKYNMNYKRYTELLKQYKRVYSWSGHYHTNYGFDYAGKEKFPGMDHISCITVARCNGALRSNQELDTDGTPNGYMVVEVDGENFEWWYKIVGKDRSYQMKAYTPTTTGDGYVKVKVWNYSPDNWSAIEWWENGKKVSTFEKFAEEDPEYVKIHSERLSHLKGRAAKYAKPRKSDYLYRVKPSEGVHSGEVRVTDNFGVTYTEKVEW
;
A
#
# COMPACT_ATOMS: atom_id res chain seq x y z
N MET A 1 -27.18 -45.13 2.31
CA MET A 1 -27.08 -44.78 3.74
C MET A 1 -26.59 -46.02 4.47
N LYS A 2 -25.48 -45.95 5.22
CA LYS A 2 -24.58 -47.11 5.53
C LYS A 2 -23.90 -47.66 4.24
N LEU A 3 -22.77 -48.40 4.25
CA LEU A 3 -21.93 -48.98 5.32
C LEU A 3 -20.45 -49.16 4.83
N VAL A 4 -19.44 -49.17 5.75
CA VAL A 4 -18.12 -49.90 5.72
C VAL A 4 -17.14 -49.67 4.51
N ARG A 5 -15.83 -49.35 4.63
CA ARG A 5 -14.61 -49.99 5.25
C ARG A 5 -14.15 -51.31 4.55
N ARG A 6 -12.87 -51.76 4.53
CA ARG A 6 -11.50 -51.15 4.52
C ARG A 6 -10.43 -52.27 4.36
N THR A 7 -9.39 -52.12 3.51
CA THR A 7 -8.17 -53.00 3.39
C THR A 7 -8.45 -54.45 2.92
N ILE A 8 -7.55 -55.30 2.36
CA ILE A 8 -6.10 -55.63 2.51
C ILE A 8 -5.56 -55.99 1.08
N LEU A 9 -4.41 -55.53 0.54
CA LEU A 9 -3.01 -56.02 0.71
C LEU A 9 -2.80 -57.52 0.29
N THR A 10 -1.68 -58.09 -0.20
CA THR A 10 -0.25 -57.76 -0.53
C THR A 10 0.25 -58.88 -1.53
N THR A 11 1.40 -59.00 -2.24
CA THR A 11 2.74 -58.34 -2.43
C THR A 11 3.41 -58.86 -3.74
N LEU A 12 4.66 -58.44 -4.06
CA LEU A 12 5.68 -59.03 -4.99
C LEU A 12 5.46 -58.91 -6.53
N LEU A 13 6.48 -58.68 -7.38
CA LEU A 13 7.81 -58.07 -7.16
C LEU A 13 8.40 -57.48 -8.48
N LEU A 14 9.46 -56.67 -8.34
CA LEU A 14 10.28 -56.00 -9.38
C LEU A 14 10.38 -56.66 -10.77
N LEU A 15 10.36 -55.83 -11.82
CA LEU A 15 11.34 -55.91 -12.92
C LEU A 15 11.52 -54.57 -13.65
N VAL A 16 12.78 -54.28 -14.01
CA VAL A 16 13.32 -53.18 -14.83
C VAL A 16 13.06 -51.75 -14.37
N THR A 17 14.16 -51.05 -14.06
CA THR A 17 14.22 -49.59 -13.95
C THR A 17 14.01 -48.92 -15.30
N ALA A 18 12.88 -48.23 -15.45
CA ALA A 18 12.85 -46.97 -16.19
C ALA A 18 12.79 -45.85 -15.15
N ALA A 19 13.88 -45.08 -15.01
CA ALA A 19 13.71 -43.71 -14.54
C ALA A 19 12.91 -43.02 -15.63
N VAL A 20 11.64 -42.71 -15.36
CA VAL A 20 10.83 -41.90 -16.28
C VAL A 20 11.53 -40.56 -16.35
N TYR A 21 12.15 -40.28 -17.50
CA TYR A 21 12.83 -39.01 -17.71
C TYR A 21 11.81 -37.90 -17.46
N ALA A 22 12.10 -37.02 -16.50
CA ALA A 22 11.40 -35.76 -16.30
C ALA A 22 11.63 -34.90 -17.55
N GLY A 23 10.78 -35.11 -18.56
CA GLY A 23 10.99 -34.52 -19.87
C GLY A 23 10.63 -33.04 -19.86
N SER A 24 11.22 -32.35 -20.82
CA SER A 24 11.33 -30.90 -20.86
C SER A 24 11.48 -30.47 -22.31
N ILE A 25 11.29 -29.18 -22.57
CA ILE A 25 11.33 -28.63 -23.91
C ILE A 25 12.77 -28.25 -24.23
N LYS A 26 13.42 -29.07 -25.08
CA LYS A 26 14.84 -28.92 -25.46
C LYS A 26 15.03 -28.44 -26.91
N SER A 27 14.02 -28.63 -27.76
CA SER A 27 14.04 -28.21 -29.17
C SER A 27 12.69 -27.67 -29.66
N ALA A 28 12.71 -27.02 -30.83
CA ALA A 28 11.48 -26.53 -31.47
C ALA A 28 10.56 -27.65 -31.98
N ALA A 29 11.08 -28.87 -32.19
CA ALA A 29 10.26 -30.03 -32.51
C ALA A 29 9.44 -30.46 -31.29
N ASP A 30 10.08 -30.57 -30.13
CA ASP A 30 9.43 -30.92 -28.87
C ASP A 30 8.38 -29.88 -28.48
N PHE A 31 8.66 -28.59 -28.69
CA PHE A 31 7.70 -27.53 -28.37
C PHE A 31 6.47 -27.56 -29.28
N VAL A 32 6.64 -27.89 -30.57
CA VAL A 32 5.53 -28.11 -31.50
C VAL A 32 4.74 -29.37 -31.15
N ALA A 33 5.40 -30.44 -30.67
CA ALA A 33 4.73 -31.65 -30.18
C ALA A 33 3.88 -31.36 -28.93
N PHE A 34 4.46 -30.71 -27.91
CA PHE A 34 3.77 -30.24 -26.70
C PHE A 34 2.54 -29.38 -27.04
N ALA A 35 2.71 -28.39 -27.91
CA ALA A 35 1.60 -27.52 -28.33
C ALA A 35 0.52 -28.29 -29.09
N THR A 36 0.89 -29.31 -29.86
CA THR A 36 -0.04 -30.18 -30.60
C THR A 36 -0.82 -31.09 -29.65
N ALA A 37 -0.16 -31.66 -28.64
CA ALA A 37 -0.80 -32.52 -27.63
C ALA A 37 -1.90 -31.77 -26.87
N ILE A 38 -1.59 -30.58 -26.32
CA ILE A 38 -2.59 -29.73 -25.65
C ILE A 38 -3.76 -29.39 -26.59
N ASN A 39 -3.45 -29.04 -27.84
CA ASN A 39 -4.47 -28.61 -28.81
C ASN A 39 -5.45 -29.71 -29.25
N LYS A 40 -5.16 -30.98 -28.94
CA LYS A 40 -6.03 -32.15 -29.10
C LYS A 40 -6.64 -32.66 -27.79
N GLY A 41 -6.12 -32.26 -26.63
CA GLY A 41 -6.44 -32.85 -25.33
C GLY A 41 -5.67 -34.14 -25.00
N GLU A 42 -4.53 -34.37 -25.64
CA GLU A 42 -3.61 -35.49 -25.31
C GLU A 42 -2.85 -35.20 -24.00
N SER A 43 -2.28 -36.25 -23.40
CA SER A 43 -1.48 -36.11 -22.17
C SER A 43 -0.21 -35.28 -22.42
N ILE A 44 0.14 -34.43 -21.46
CA ILE A 44 1.44 -33.71 -21.42
C ILE A 44 2.34 -34.18 -20.29
N ALA A 45 2.11 -35.40 -19.77
CA ALA A 45 2.92 -35.94 -18.67
C ALA A 45 4.41 -36.08 -19.02
N GLU A 46 4.74 -36.33 -20.30
CA GLU A 46 6.13 -36.46 -20.77
C GLU A 46 6.93 -35.14 -20.74
N TRP A 47 6.27 -33.97 -20.68
CA TRP A 47 6.93 -32.66 -20.56
C TRP A 47 6.86 -32.07 -19.14
N ARG A 48 6.58 -32.89 -18.11
CA ARG A 48 6.46 -32.43 -16.73
C ARG A 48 7.56 -33.01 -15.84
N ASN A 49 8.09 -32.17 -14.96
CA ASN A 49 8.90 -32.61 -13.82
C ASN A 49 8.04 -33.14 -12.66
N ASP A 50 8.69 -33.61 -11.59
CA ASP A 50 8.05 -34.15 -10.39
C ASP A 50 7.11 -33.17 -9.66
N GLN A 51 7.23 -31.87 -9.92
CA GLN A 51 6.36 -30.81 -9.39
C GLN A 51 5.18 -30.49 -10.32
N GLY A 52 5.06 -31.18 -11.46
CA GLY A 52 4.04 -30.96 -12.48
C GLY A 52 4.30 -29.76 -13.41
N VAL A 53 5.49 -29.16 -13.33
CA VAL A 53 5.90 -27.97 -14.11
C VAL A 53 6.50 -28.39 -15.45
N VAL A 54 6.17 -27.65 -16.50
CA VAL A 54 6.78 -27.79 -17.83
C VAL A 54 7.97 -26.86 -17.94
N CYS A 55 9.18 -27.38 -18.07
CA CYS A 55 10.40 -26.58 -18.13
C CYS A 55 11.00 -26.52 -19.55
N LEU A 56 11.61 -25.38 -19.90
CA LEU A 56 12.61 -25.32 -20.98
C LEU A 56 14.00 -25.66 -20.40
N GLU A 57 14.84 -26.34 -21.17
CA GLU A 57 16.24 -26.65 -20.82
C GLU A 57 17.28 -26.00 -21.75
N ALA A 58 16.83 -25.35 -22.83
CA ALA A 58 17.70 -24.71 -23.80
C ALA A 58 16.97 -23.56 -24.52
N ASP A 59 17.74 -22.69 -25.18
CA ASP A 59 17.20 -21.73 -26.16
C ASP A 59 16.59 -22.47 -27.35
N ILE A 60 15.37 -22.09 -27.74
CA ILE A 60 14.58 -22.81 -28.75
C ILE A 60 14.65 -22.09 -30.10
N ASP A 61 15.44 -22.60 -31.04
CA ASP A 61 15.52 -22.07 -32.42
C ASP A 61 14.27 -22.43 -33.25
N MET A 62 13.38 -21.47 -33.42
CA MET A 62 12.14 -21.60 -34.19
C MET A 62 12.33 -21.37 -35.70
N ALA A 63 13.56 -21.16 -36.21
CA ALA A 63 13.82 -20.82 -37.61
C ALA A 63 13.22 -21.82 -38.63
N LYS A 64 13.12 -23.10 -38.26
CA LYS A 64 12.58 -24.18 -39.10
C LYS A 64 11.04 -24.34 -38.99
N VAL A 65 10.39 -23.68 -38.02
CA VAL A 65 8.94 -23.80 -37.76
C VAL A 65 8.14 -22.93 -38.74
N LYS A 66 7.83 -23.48 -39.92
CA LYS A 66 7.12 -22.76 -41.01
C LYS A 66 5.73 -22.22 -40.62
N LYS A 67 5.01 -22.91 -39.73
CA LYS A 67 3.75 -22.48 -39.12
C LYS A 67 3.69 -23.05 -37.70
N PHE A 68 3.62 -22.19 -36.69
CA PHE A 68 3.28 -22.60 -35.33
C PHE A 68 1.76 -22.53 -35.15
N GLN A 69 1.16 -23.51 -34.46
CA GLN A 69 -0.24 -23.45 -34.05
C GLN A 69 -0.29 -23.06 -32.56
N PRO A 70 -0.85 -21.87 -32.22
CA PRO A 70 -0.94 -21.42 -30.84
C PRO A 70 -1.63 -22.45 -29.94
N ILE A 71 -1.19 -22.53 -28.68
CA ILE A 71 -1.83 -23.38 -27.67
C ILE A 71 -3.18 -22.72 -27.30
N LYS A 72 -4.31 -23.41 -27.57
CA LYS A 72 -5.67 -22.87 -27.41
C LYS A 72 -5.94 -22.35 -26.00
N SER A 73 -5.83 -23.23 -25.01
CA SER A 73 -5.98 -22.89 -23.58
C SER A 73 -4.99 -23.72 -22.76
N PHE A 74 -4.31 -23.09 -21.80
CA PHE A 74 -3.35 -23.76 -20.92
C PHE A 74 -3.63 -23.41 -19.45
N GLY A 75 -3.65 -24.42 -18.57
CA GLY A 75 -3.87 -24.26 -17.12
C GLY A 75 -2.76 -24.88 -16.26
N GLY A 76 -1.60 -25.17 -16.84
CA GLY A 76 -0.43 -25.65 -16.11
C GLY A 76 0.55 -24.52 -15.76
N VAL A 77 1.72 -24.90 -15.26
CA VAL A 77 2.88 -24.01 -15.14
C VAL A 77 3.83 -24.31 -16.30
N LEU A 78 4.25 -23.29 -17.04
CA LEU A 78 5.40 -23.34 -17.94
C LEU A 78 6.49 -22.38 -17.43
N ASP A 79 7.68 -22.91 -17.19
CA ASP A 79 8.85 -22.17 -16.73
C ASP A 79 9.93 -22.18 -17.82
N GLY A 80 10.27 -20.99 -18.33
CA GLY A 80 11.33 -20.81 -19.31
C GLY A 80 12.73 -20.93 -18.75
N GLN A 81 12.91 -20.95 -17.42
CA GLN A 81 14.20 -21.00 -16.71
C GLN A 81 15.25 -19.96 -17.17
N GLY A 82 14.82 -18.86 -17.81
CA GLY A 82 15.67 -17.82 -18.39
C GLY A 82 16.00 -18.01 -19.88
N PHE A 83 15.64 -19.16 -20.47
CA PHE A 83 15.85 -19.47 -21.88
C PHE A 83 14.93 -18.69 -22.82
N ALA A 84 15.36 -18.55 -24.07
CA ALA A 84 14.74 -17.73 -25.09
C ALA A 84 14.19 -18.53 -26.28
N LEU A 85 13.05 -18.09 -26.82
CA LEU A 85 12.62 -18.47 -28.17
C LEU A 85 13.33 -17.58 -29.19
N LYS A 86 13.99 -18.19 -30.19
CA LYS A 86 14.86 -17.53 -31.18
C LYS A 86 14.35 -17.68 -32.61
N ASN A 87 14.69 -16.72 -33.47
CA ASN A 87 14.42 -16.67 -34.91
C ASN A 87 12.94 -16.84 -35.32
N TRP A 88 11.98 -16.65 -34.39
CA TRP A 88 10.58 -16.97 -34.63
C TRP A 88 9.89 -15.92 -35.50
N LYS A 89 9.44 -16.34 -36.69
CA LYS A 89 8.66 -15.54 -37.65
C LYS A 89 7.16 -15.73 -37.38
N ALA A 90 6.69 -15.15 -36.28
CA ALA A 90 5.34 -15.36 -35.77
C ALA A 90 4.24 -14.62 -36.55
N GLN A 91 3.01 -15.13 -36.47
CA GLN A 91 1.78 -14.48 -36.96
C GLN A 91 0.69 -14.37 -35.88
N ASN A 92 0.94 -14.92 -34.69
CA ASN A 92 0.03 -15.03 -33.56
C ASN A 92 0.86 -15.34 -32.29
N ALA A 93 0.25 -15.27 -31.11
CA ALA A 93 0.86 -15.61 -29.82
C ALA A 93 1.27 -17.08 -29.68
N LEU A 94 2.07 -17.36 -28.66
CA LEU A 94 2.39 -18.71 -28.20
C LEU A 94 1.15 -19.43 -27.62
N PHE A 95 0.35 -18.71 -26.83
CA PHE A 95 -0.92 -19.16 -26.24
C PHE A 95 -2.07 -18.24 -26.68
N GLN A 96 -3.22 -18.82 -27.05
CA GLN A 96 -4.47 -18.07 -27.20
C GLN A 96 -5.03 -17.69 -25.83
N GLU A 97 -5.09 -18.64 -24.89
CA GLU A 97 -5.57 -18.40 -23.52
C GLU A 97 -4.66 -19.04 -22.46
N LEU A 98 -4.35 -18.27 -21.41
CA LEU A 98 -3.88 -18.81 -20.13
C LEU A 98 -5.08 -18.84 -19.18
N LEU A 99 -5.39 -20.00 -18.63
CA LEU A 99 -6.54 -20.24 -17.75
C LEU A 99 -6.25 -19.78 -16.31
N GLU A 100 -7.30 -19.66 -15.50
CA GLU A 100 -7.19 -19.41 -14.07
C GLU A 100 -6.38 -20.51 -13.38
N GLY A 101 -5.46 -20.13 -12.49
CA GLY A 101 -4.46 -21.03 -11.90
C GLY A 101 -3.26 -21.36 -12.81
N GLY A 102 -3.34 -21.10 -14.13
CA GLY A 102 -2.22 -21.26 -15.05
C GLY A 102 -1.10 -20.22 -14.82
N LYS A 103 0.14 -20.60 -15.12
CA LYS A 103 1.32 -19.73 -14.99
C LYS A 103 2.28 -19.88 -16.16
N ILE A 104 2.81 -18.74 -16.63
CA ILE A 104 4.00 -18.69 -17.51
C ILE A 104 5.04 -17.82 -16.81
N CYS A 105 6.27 -18.31 -16.65
CA CYS A 105 7.34 -17.53 -16.05
C CYS A 105 8.72 -17.73 -16.68
N ASN A 106 9.63 -16.78 -16.42
CA ASN A 106 11.05 -16.83 -16.76
C ASN A 106 11.35 -17.10 -18.24
N LEU A 107 10.44 -16.70 -19.14
CA LEU A 107 10.53 -16.98 -20.58
C LEU A 107 10.92 -15.71 -21.35
N ARG A 108 11.94 -15.82 -22.20
CA ARG A 108 12.39 -14.74 -23.08
C ARG A 108 11.93 -14.95 -24.52
N ILE A 109 11.56 -13.88 -25.22
CA ILE A 109 11.53 -13.81 -26.67
C ILE A 109 12.76 -13.02 -27.12
N ASP A 110 13.59 -13.63 -27.96
CA ASP A 110 14.85 -13.04 -28.43
C ASP A 110 14.65 -11.94 -29.48
N ALA A 111 15.64 -11.04 -29.63
CA ALA A 111 15.61 -9.94 -30.61
C ALA A 111 15.54 -10.41 -32.08
N SER A 112 15.98 -11.64 -32.37
CA SER A 112 15.82 -12.30 -33.67
C SER A 112 14.37 -12.64 -34.05
N CYS A 113 13.43 -12.57 -33.10
CA CYS A 113 12.02 -12.87 -33.33
C CYS A 113 11.26 -11.66 -33.90
N VAL A 114 10.47 -11.90 -34.96
CA VAL A 114 9.66 -10.87 -35.62
C VAL A 114 8.26 -11.40 -35.87
N MET A 115 7.27 -10.77 -35.23
CA MET A 115 5.86 -11.05 -35.47
C MET A 115 5.34 -10.14 -36.59
N LYS A 116 4.66 -10.74 -37.59
CA LYS A 116 3.92 -10.03 -38.65
C LYS A 116 2.45 -10.44 -38.57
N ALA A 117 1.66 -9.61 -37.91
CA ALA A 117 0.28 -9.88 -37.56
C ALA A 117 -0.70 -9.01 -38.36
N GLN A 118 -1.88 -9.54 -38.67
CA GLN A 118 -2.90 -8.85 -39.45
C GLN A 118 -4.30 -9.19 -38.92
N THR A 119 -5.13 -8.17 -38.66
CA THR A 119 -6.55 -8.34 -38.32
C THR A 119 -7.31 -8.97 -39.48
N LYS A 120 -8.28 -9.84 -39.20
CA LYS A 120 -9.10 -10.55 -40.21
C LYS A 120 -10.61 -10.41 -39.97
N GLY A 121 -11.02 -9.32 -39.33
CA GLY A 121 -12.37 -9.09 -38.79
C GLY A 121 -12.52 -9.64 -37.36
N GLY A 122 -13.48 -9.08 -36.61
CA GLY A 122 -13.77 -9.46 -35.23
C GLY A 122 -12.78 -8.91 -34.19
N GLU A 123 -13.06 -9.15 -32.90
CA GLU A 123 -12.22 -8.67 -31.79
C GLU A 123 -10.83 -9.31 -31.85
N TYR A 124 -9.79 -8.49 -31.94
CA TYR A 124 -8.42 -8.94 -32.25
C TYR A 124 -7.48 -8.74 -31.06
N LEU A 125 -6.95 -9.85 -30.57
CA LEU A 125 -6.09 -9.96 -29.39
C LEU A 125 -4.69 -10.40 -29.81
N LEU A 126 -3.65 -9.71 -29.35
CA LEU A 126 -2.27 -10.07 -29.67
C LEU A 126 -1.27 -9.73 -28.55
N GLY A 127 -0.44 -10.71 -28.20
CA GLY A 127 0.84 -10.51 -27.51
C GLY A 127 1.83 -11.61 -27.92
N TRP A 128 3.11 -11.51 -27.57
CA TRP A 128 4.04 -12.61 -27.87
C TRP A 128 3.68 -13.91 -27.11
N LEU A 129 3.30 -13.80 -25.83
CA LEU A 129 3.02 -14.96 -25.00
C LEU A 129 1.54 -15.34 -25.02
N VAL A 130 0.64 -14.42 -24.67
CA VAL A 130 -0.78 -14.77 -24.45
C VAL A 130 -1.73 -13.75 -25.08
N ASN A 131 -2.71 -14.21 -25.87
CA ASN A 131 -3.77 -13.33 -26.37
C ASN A 131 -4.76 -12.95 -25.26
N LEU A 132 -5.20 -13.91 -24.44
CA LEU A 132 -6.09 -13.72 -23.29
C LEU A 132 -5.49 -14.36 -22.01
N ASN A 133 -4.96 -13.53 -21.11
CA ASN A 133 -4.44 -14.00 -19.82
C ASN A 133 -5.52 -14.00 -18.73
N SER A 134 -5.85 -15.17 -18.19
CA SER A 134 -6.62 -15.34 -16.94
C SER A 134 -5.78 -15.93 -15.79
N GLY A 135 -4.50 -16.20 -16.03
CA GLY A 135 -3.53 -16.73 -15.07
C GLY A 135 -2.41 -15.73 -14.74
N THR A 136 -1.25 -16.23 -14.34
CA THR A 136 -0.10 -15.39 -13.96
C THR A 136 0.98 -15.41 -15.05
N VAL A 137 1.36 -14.22 -15.53
CA VAL A 137 2.58 -14.04 -16.35
C VAL A 137 3.61 -13.32 -15.49
N GLN A 138 4.74 -13.98 -15.19
CA GLN A 138 5.75 -13.50 -14.23
C GLN A 138 7.17 -13.51 -14.80
N ASN A 139 7.92 -12.42 -14.65
CA ASN A 139 9.36 -12.37 -15.00
C ASN A 139 9.65 -12.84 -16.45
N CYS A 140 8.80 -12.43 -17.40
CA CYS A 140 8.95 -12.74 -18.81
C CYS A 140 9.46 -11.52 -19.58
N GLU A 141 10.25 -11.74 -20.63
CA GLU A 141 10.86 -10.67 -21.41
C GLU A 141 10.53 -10.77 -22.90
N ASN A 142 10.19 -9.65 -23.54
CA ASN A 142 10.15 -9.55 -24.99
C ASN A 142 11.25 -8.64 -25.53
N HIS A 143 12.14 -9.18 -26.37
CA HIS A 143 13.09 -8.42 -27.19
C HIS A 143 12.69 -8.40 -28.68
N GLY A 144 11.75 -9.26 -29.10
CA GLY A 144 11.29 -9.41 -30.48
C GLY A 144 10.29 -8.34 -30.93
N THR A 145 10.31 -7.98 -32.21
CA THR A 145 9.48 -6.88 -32.74
C THR A 145 8.09 -7.35 -33.17
N ILE A 146 7.04 -6.64 -32.75
CA ILE A 146 5.66 -6.82 -33.24
C ILE A 146 5.36 -5.81 -34.34
N ASN A 147 4.95 -6.29 -35.51
CA ASN A 147 4.38 -5.47 -36.58
C ASN A 147 2.95 -5.93 -36.85
N HIS A 148 1.98 -5.14 -36.36
CA HIS A 148 0.56 -5.36 -36.54
C HIS A 148 -0.03 -4.38 -37.57
N LYS A 149 -0.86 -4.88 -38.50
CA LYS A 149 -1.61 -4.05 -39.44
C LYS A 149 -3.07 -4.48 -39.58
N SER A 150 -3.98 -3.53 -39.44
CA SER A 150 -5.36 -3.63 -39.92
C SER A 150 -5.58 -2.71 -41.12
N ASN A 151 -6.19 -3.24 -42.19
CA ASN A 151 -6.70 -2.42 -43.29
C ASN A 151 -8.10 -1.86 -42.97
N TYR A 152 -8.92 -2.65 -42.26
CA TYR A 152 -10.27 -2.32 -41.83
C TYR A 152 -10.59 -3.07 -40.54
N ALA A 153 -11.22 -2.39 -39.57
CA ALA A 153 -11.72 -3.00 -38.35
C ALA A 153 -13.20 -2.67 -38.10
N ASP A 154 -13.97 -3.71 -37.83
CA ASP A 154 -15.36 -3.68 -37.35
C ASP A 154 -15.44 -3.71 -35.82
N GLU A 155 -14.54 -4.48 -35.19
CA GLU A 155 -14.44 -4.69 -33.75
C GLU A 155 -13.11 -4.24 -33.12
N ASN A 156 -13.03 -4.35 -31.79
CA ASN A 156 -11.94 -3.83 -30.96
C ASN A 156 -10.58 -4.53 -31.20
N ILE A 157 -9.48 -3.77 -31.09
CA ILE A 157 -8.10 -4.27 -31.28
C ILE A 157 -7.27 -4.05 -30.01
N PHE A 158 -6.48 -5.06 -29.62
CA PHE A 158 -5.68 -5.11 -28.40
C PHE A 158 -4.29 -5.71 -28.67
N ILE A 159 -3.25 -4.87 -28.72
CA ILE A 159 -1.86 -5.27 -28.97
C ILE A 159 -1.01 -4.98 -27.73
N GLY A 160 -0.44 -6.00 -27.10
CA GLY A 160 0.57 -5.88 -26.05
C GLY A 160 1.90 -6.49 -26.48
N GLY A 161 3.01 -6.12 -25.84
CA GLY A 161 4.30 -6.81 -26.07
C GLY A 161 4.25 -8.27 -25.64
N LEU A 162 3.72 -8.55 -24.46
CA LEU A 162 3.64 -9.92 -23.92
C LEU A 162 2.20 -10.45 -23.86
N VAL A 163 1.21 -9.59 -23.56
CA VAL A 163 -0.19 -9.99 -23.33
C VAL A 163 -1.18 -9.11 -24.09
N GLY A 164 -2.09 -9.69 -24.88
CA GLY A 164 -3.16 -8.95 -25.58
C GLY A 164 -4.19 -8.33 -24.62
N ILE A 165 -4.97 -9.19 -23.95
CA ILE A 165 -5.85 -8.83 -22.84
C ILE A 165 -5.46 -9.58 -21.57
N ASN A 166 -5.45 -8.86 -20.45
CA ASN A 166 -5.28 -9.43 -19.11
C ASN A 166 -6.59 -9.43 -18.30
N ARG A 167 -6.78 -10.47 -17.48
CA ARG A 167 -7.88 -10.67 -16.52
C ARG A 167 -7.39 -10.95 -15.10
N TYR A 168 -6.09 -11.21 -14.90
CA TYR A 168 -5.47 -11.52 -13.60
C TYR A 168 -4.11 -10.81 -13.47
N VAL A 169 -2.99 -11.52 -13.26
CA VAL A 169 -1.70 -10.92 -12.87
C VAL A 169 -0.68 -10.93 -14.03
N VAL A 170 -0.09 -9.76 -14.28
CA VAL A 170 1.17 -9.61 -15.05
C VAL A 170 2.18 -8.91 -14.14
N ILE A 171 3.30 -9.55 -13.83
CA ILE A 171 4.25 -9.09 -12.82
C ILE A 171 5.72 -9.27 -13.24
N ASP A 172 6.60 -8.34 -12.91
CA ASP A 172 8.04 -8.38 -13.20
C ASP A 172 8.40 -8.53 -14.71
N CYS A 173 7.44 -8.26 -15.61
CA CYS A 173 7.58 -8.51 -17.05
C CYS A 173 8.17 -7.30 -17.80
N LYS A 174 9.01 -7.55 -18.81
CA LYS A 174 9.77 -6.49 -19.52
C LYS A 174 9.59 -6.54 -21.03
N ASN A 175 9.48 -5.37 -21.66
CA ASN A 175 9.47 -5.24 -23.12
C ASN A 175 10.59 -4.33 -23.63
N TYR A 176 11.54 -4.89 -24.36
CA TYR A 176 12.60 -4.22 -25.11
C TYR A 176 12.27 -4.14 -26.62
N GLY A 177 11.45 -5.05 -27.14
CA GLY A 177 11.07 -5.10 -28.56
C GLY A 177 10.14 -3.96 -28.98
N LYS A 178 10.27 -3.49 -30.23
CA LYS A 178 9.36 -2.47 -30.79
C LYS A 178 7.96 -3.04 -31.05
N ILE A 179 6.94 -2.20 -30.87
CA ILE A 179 5.54 -2.52 -31.15
C ILE A 179 4.98 -1.48 -32.11
N ASN A 180 4.76 -1.89 -33.36
CA ASN A 180 4.15 -1.08 -34.40
C ASN A 180 2.73 -1.59 -34.66
N SER A 181 1.72 -0.74 -34.50
CA SER A 181 0.31 -1.09 -34.74
C SER A 181 -0.39 -0.07 -35.62
N ALA A 182 -0.72 -0.46 -36.86
CA ALA A 182 -1.44 0.39 -37.80
C ALA A 182 -2.90 -0.05 -37.96
N CYS A 183 -3.84 0.90 -38.05
CA CYS A 183 -5.25 0.65 -38.38
C CYS A 183 -5.74 1.69 -39.39
N ILE A 184 -5.77 1.34 -40.69
CA ILE A 184 -6.00 2.31 -41.77
C ILE A 184 -7.42 2.90 -41.71
N SER A 185 -8.43 2.08 -41.44
CA SER A 185 -9.81 2.51 -41.27
C SER A 185 -10.53 1.61 -40.25
N CYS A 186 -11.57 2.12 -39.61
CA CYS A 186 -12.43 1.35 -38.72
C CYS A 186 -13.83 1.97 -38.57
N THR A 187 -14.79 1.19 -38.08
CA THR A 187 -16.10 1.73 -37.67
C THR A 187 -16.00 2.62 -36.44
N ASP A 188 -17.01 3.46 -36.26
CA ASP A 188 -17.19 4.35 -35.11
C ASP A 188 -17.27 3.66 -33.73
N LYS A 189 -17.40 2.34 -33.69
CA LYS A 189 -17.47 1.54 -32.45
C LYS A 189 -16.11 0.97 -32.03
N VAL A 190 -15.12 0.98 -32.92
CA VAL A 190 -13.80 0.41 -32.67
C VAL A 190 -12.96 1.33 -31.80
N ALA A 191 -12.33 0.73 -30.80
CA ALA A 191 -11.18 1.33 -30.12
C ALA A 191 -9.94 0.43 -30.30
N VAL A 192 -8.81 1.04 -30.62
CA VAL A 192 -7.51 0.36 -30.77
C VAL A 192 -6.66 0.65 -29.53
N ARG A 193 -6.17 -0.40 -28.88
CA ARG A 193 -5.32 -0.32 -27.69
C ARG A 193 -3.97 -0.94 -27.96
N VAL A 194 -2.91 -0.22 -27.63
CA VAL A 194 -1.52 -0.62 -27.82
C VAL A 194 -0.76 -0.37 -26.52
N GLY A 195 -0.04 -1.36 -26.02
CA GLY A 195 0.74 -1.26 -24.78
C GLY A 195 2.09 -1.97 -24.88
N GLY A 196 3.14 -1.39 -24.29
CA GLY A 196 4.48 -2.01 -24.27
C GLY A 196 4.48 -3.42 -23.66
N VAL A 197 3.66 -3.67 -22.64
CA VAL A 197 3.57 -4.98 -21.97
C VAL A 197 2.20 -5.63 -22.18
N VAL A 198 1.12 -4.87 -21.99
CA VAL A 198 -0.27 -5.37 -22.03
C VAL A 198 -1.13 -4.51 -22.95
N GLY A 199 -1.90 -5.10 -23.87
CA GLY A 199 -2.82 -4.33 -24.72
C GLY A 199 -3.93 -3.65 -23.89
N ALA A 200 -4.66 -4.43 -23.09
CA ALA A 200 -5.57 -3.90 -22.08
C ALA A 200 -5.91 -4.90 -20.96
N ASN A 201 -6.66 -4.45 -19.96
CA ASN A 201 -7.38 -5.33 -19.03
C ASN A 201 -8.86 -5.48 -19.43
N PHE A 202 -9.42 -6.68 -19.23
CA PHE A 202 -10.78 -7.01 -19.64
C PHE A 202 -11.87 -6.29 -18.83
N ARG A 203 -13.10 -6.26 -19.34
CA ARG A 203 -14.24 -5.60 -18.67
C ARG A 203 -14.73 -6.35 -17.40
N LYS A 204 -14.49 -7.66 -17.33
CA LYS A 204 -14.75 -8.53 -16.16
C LYS A 204 -13.42 -9.13 -15.68
N LEU A 205 -12.91 -8.64 -14.56
CA LEU A 205 -11.64 -9.10 -13.99
C LEU A 205 -11.87 -10.27 -13.01
N VAL A 206 -10.84 -11.11 -12.87
CA VAL A 206 -10.68 -11.97 -11.68
C VAL A 206 -10.27 -11.09 -10.50
N GLN A 207 -10.50 -11.53 -9.27
CA GLN A 207 -10.10 -10.80 -8.07
C GLN A 207 -8.56 -10.55 -8.07
N ALA A 208 -8.11 -9.39 -7.59
CA ALA A 208 -6.70 -8.97 -7.54
C ALA A 208 -5.97 -8.77 -8.90
N ALA A 209 -6.69 -8.72 -10.02
CA ALA A 209 -6.08 -8.45 -11.34
C ALA A 209 -5.28 -7.14 -11.37
N SER A 210 -3.98 -7.24 -11.72
CA SER A 210 -2.99 -6.18 -11.54
C SER A 210 -1.85 -6.26 -12.57
N ILE A 211 -1.21 -5.13 -12.85
CA ILE A 211 0.03 -5.02 -13.64
C ILE A 211 1.11 -4.41 -12.73
N ILE A 212 2.16 -5.17 -12.42
CA ILE A 212 3.06 -4.85 -11.29
C ILE A 212 4.54 -4.96 -11.69
N ARG A 213 5.37 -3.98 -11.33
CA ARG A 213 6.84 -3.95 -11.60
C ARG A 213 7.21 -4.24 -13.06
N CYS A 214 6.31 -3.96 -13.99
CA CYS A 214 6.54 -4.20 -15.42
C CYS A 214 7.32 -3.03 -16.03
N GLU A 215 8.26 -3.34 -16.93
CA GLU A 215 9.09 -2.34 -17.61
C GLU A 215 8.85 -2.31 -19.12
N ASN A 216 8.88 -1.13 -19.73
CA ASN A 216 8.94 -0.98 -21.19
C ASN A 216 10.12 -0.09 -21.60
N HIS A 217 11.06 -0.68 -22.31
CA HIS A 217 12.22 -0.05 -22.95
C HIS A 217 12.00 0.11 -24.47
N GLY A 218 11.11 -0.69 -25.08
CA GLY A 218 10.81 -0.66 -26.51
C GLY A 218 9.90 0.48 -26.95
N GLU A 219 10.04 0.93 -28.20
CA GLU A 219 9.16 1.95 -28.80
C GLU A 219 7.75 1.38 -29.06
N VAL A 220 6.71 2.10 -28.63
CA VAL A 220 5.30 1.73 -28.75
C VAL A 220 4.59 2.74 -29.65
N THR A 221 4.27 2.34 -30.89
CA THR A 221 3.67 3.20 -31.91
C THR A 221 2.30 2.71 -32.34
N TYR A 222 1.31 3.60 -32.28
CA TYR A 222 0.03 3.49 -32.99
C TYR A 222 -0.02 4.46 -34.17
N SER A 223 -0.62 4.03 -35.29
CA SER A 223 -0.94 4.92 -36.41
C SER A 223 -2.29 4.61 -37.08
N GLY A 224 -3.13 5.62 -37.31
CA GLY A 224 -4.26 5.55 -38.23
C GLY A 224 -5.58 6.14 -37.74
N ASP A 225 -6.66 5.77 -38.42
CA ASP A 225 -8.01 6.30 -38.21
C ASP A 225 -8.86 5.40 -37.29
N ALA A 226 -8.60 5.51 -35.99
CA ALA A 226 -9.47 4.99 -34.94
C ALA A 226 -10.19 6.12 -34.19
N LYS A 227 -11.52 6.00 -34.03
CA LYS A 227 -12.33 6.97 -33.27
C LYS A 227 -11.94 7.02 -31.79
N SER A 228 -11.41 5.93 -31.25
CA SER A 228 -10.67 5.92 -30.00
C SER A 228 -9.36 5.17 -30.18
N SER A 229 -8.23 5.87 -30.06
CA SER A 229 -6.91 5.24 -29.97
C SER A 229 -6.37 5.37 -28.55
N ARG A 230 -5.67 4.32 -28.07
CA ARG A 230 -5.17 4.22 -26.69
C ARG A 230 -3.77 3.63 -26.67
N THR A 231 -2.76 4.50 -26.57
CA THR A 231 -1.34 4.10 -26.68
C THR A 231 -0.62 4.34 -25.36
N GLY A 232 -0.24 3.26 -24.67
CA GLY A 232 0.42 3.30 -23.38
C GLY A 232 1.82 2.71 -23.40
N GLY A 233 2.79 3.29 -22.68
CA GLY A 233 4.12 2.68 -22.57
C GLY A 233 4.10 1.33 -21.85
N ILE A 234 3.23 1.14 -20.84
CA ILE A 234 3.03 -0.17 -20.20
C ILE A 234 1.73 -0.82 -20.69
N VAL A 235 0.60 -0.11 -20.66
CA VAL A 235 -0.72 -0.66 -20.97
C VAL A 235 -1.62 0.31 -21.73
N GLY A 236 -2.28 -0.14 -22.80
CA GLY A 236 -3.18 0.69 -23.61
C GLY A 236 -4.44 1.12 -22.84
N GLU A 237 -5.22 0.16 -22.35
CA GLU A 237 -6.34 0.42 -21.43
C GLU A 237 -6.18 -0.40 -20.13
N ALA A 238 -5.69 0.22 -19.06
CA ALA A 238 -5.53 -0.42 -17.75
C ALA A 238 -6.87 -0.92 -17.16
N GLY A 239 -8.02 -0.45 -17.68
CA GLY A 239 -9.32 -1.00 -17.31
C GLY A 239 -9.61 -0.82 -15.83
N LYS A 240 -9.98 -1.88 -15.12
CA LYS A 240 -10.21 -1.87 -13.66
C LYS A 240 -9.04 -2.47 -12.85
N ALA A 241 -7.89 -2.73 -13.46
CA ALA A 241 -6.74 -3.34 -12.78
C ALA A 241 -5.78 -2.27 -12.24
N THR A 242 -5.23 -2.49 -11.04
CA THR A 242 -4.20 -1.62 -10.48
C THR A 242 -2.91 -1.71 -11.29
N THR A 243 -2.26 -0.58 -11.57
CA THR A 243 -0.93 -0.55 -12.20
C THR A 243 0.08 0.01 -11.19
N LYS A 244 1.09 -0.79 -10.80
CA LYS A 244 1.90 -0.53 -9.60
C LYS A 244 3.40 -0.74 -9.84
N MET A 245 4.24 0.24 -9.48
CA MET A 245 5.71 0.17 -9.60
C MET A 245 6.24 -0.06 -11.03
N CYS A 246 5.45 0.25 -12.06
CA CYS A 246 5.82 0.02 -13.47
C CYS A 246 6.64 1.19 -14.05
N VAL A 247 7.50 0.91 -15.03
CA VAL A 247 8.48 1.88 -15.56
C VAL A 247 8.46 1.91 -17.08
N ASN A 248 8.10 3.05 -17.66
CA ASN A 248 8.32 3.27 -19.08
C ASN A 248 9.62 4.04 -19.33
N ARG A 249 10.36 3.62 -20.36
CA ARG A 249 11.61 4.21 -20.86
C ARG A 249 11.61 4.31 -22.39
N GLY A 250 10.85 3.45 -23.08
CA GLY A 250 10.64 3.53 -24.52
C GLY A 250 9.69 4.66 -24.93
N VAL A 251 9.87 5.20 -26.14
CA VAL A 251 9.02 6.27 -26.68
C VAL A 251 7.61 5.74 -26.95
N VAL A 252 6.59 6.52 -26.59
CA VAL A 252 5.16 6.23 -26.81
C VAL A 252 4.62 7.22 -27.83
N ARG A 253 4.19 6.73 -29.00
CA ARG A 253 3.78 7.59 -30.13
C ARG A 253 2.40 7.21 -30.66
N ALA A 254 1.50 8.20 -30.77
CA ALA A 254 0.19 8.02 -31.40
C ALA A 254 0.02 8.98 -32.58
N VAL A 255 -0.05 8.43 -33.79
CA VAL A 255 -0.28 9.19 -35.03
C VAL A 255 -1.74 9.00 -35.46
N SER A 256 -2.58 10.00 -35.21
CA SER A 256 -3.98 9.99 -35.63
C SER A 256 -4.17 10.54 -37.03
N SER A 257 -5.06 9.94 -37.82
CA SER A 257 -5.39 10.39 -39.17
C SER A 257 -6.90 10.28 -39.39
N VAL A 258 -7.46 11.17 -40.22
CA VAL A 258 -8.88 11.14 -40.59
C VAL A 258 -9.01 10.66 -42.04
N SER A 259 -9.75 9.56 -42.27
CA SER A 259 -10.09 9.06 -43.61
C SER A 259 -11.49 9.51 -44.09
N ASP A 260 -12.35 9.91 -43.16
CA ASP A 260 -13.67 10.51 -43.39
C ASP A 260 -13.79 11.79 -42.55
N GLY A 261 -13.89 12.95 -43.21
CA GLY A 261 -13.93 14.27 -42.56
C GLY A 261 -15.08 14.51 -41.57
N SER A 262 -16.07 13.61 -41.49
CA SER A 262 -17.14 13.66 -40.49
C SER A 262 -16.75 13.03 -39.13
N LYS A 263 -15.66 12.27 -39.08
CA LYS A 263 -15.31 11.38 -37.96
C LYS A 263 -14.53 12.11 -36.85
N VAL A 264 -15.25 12.58 -35.83
CA VAL A 264 -14.64 13.16 -34.62
C VAL A 264 -14.08 12.06 -33.70
N GLY A 265 -12.77 11.80 -33.81
CA GLY A 265 -12.03 10.87 -32.95
C GLY A 265 -11.36 11.50 -31.72
N LEU A 266 -10.89 10.63 -30.83
CA LEU A 266 -10.14 10.96 -29.60
C LEU A 266 -8.91 10.05 -29.45
N THR A 267 -7.77 10.63 -29.14
CA THR A 267 -6.48 9.93 -28.95
C THR A 267 -6.02 10.05 -27.50
N ASP A 268 -6.14 8.97 -26.73
CA ASP A 268 -5.58 8.89 -25.38
C ASP A 268 -4.12 8.36 -25.48
N VAL A 269 -3.15 9.07 -24.88
CA VAL A 269 -1.74 8.66 -24.87
C VAL A 269 -1.18 8.80 -23.45
N GLY A 270 -0.44 7.80 -22.98
CA GLY A 270 0.13 7.81 -21.63
C GLY A 270 1.49 7.12 -21.53
N GLY A 271 2.46 7.73 -20.86
CA GLY A 271 3.76 7.09 -20.63
C GLY A 271 3.64 5.76 -19.87
N ILE A 272 2.71 5.65 -18.90
CA ILE A 272 2.35 4.36 -18.28
C ILE A 272 1.09 3.79 -18.94
N THR A 273 -0.01 4.55 -18.97
CA THR A 273 -1.31 4.07 -19.47
C THR A 273 -2.11 5.15 -20.18
N ALA A 274 -2.61 4.88 -21.38
CA ALA A 274 -3.48 5.84 -22.05
C ALA A 274 -4.81 6.02 -21.29
N PHE A 275 -5.43 4.95 -20.79
CA PHE A 275 -6.73 5.03 -20.12
C PHE A 275 -6.85 4.10 -18.90
N THR A 276 -7.31 4.61 -17.76
CA THR A 276 -7.54 3.80 -16.54
C THR A 276 -8.89 4.07 -15.87
N ARG A 277 -9.41 3.06 -15.14
CA ARG A 277 -10.52 3.15 -14.19
C ARG A 277 -10.14 2.64 -12.79
N HIS A 278 -8.84 2.48 -12.52
CA HIS A 278 -8.29 2.08 -11.21
C HIS A 278 -6.93 2.74 -10.92
N ASP A 279 -6.42 2.53 -9.71
CA ASP A 279 -5.26 3.23 -9.16
C ASP A 279 -3.95 2.99 -9.94
N ILE A 280 -3.12 4.04 -10.01
CA ILE A 280 -1.78 4.04 -10.61
C ILE A 280 -0.78 4.50 -9.54
N ILE A 281 0.09 3.61 -9.04
CA ILE A 281 0.85 3.85 -7.80
C ILE A 281 2.35 3.54 -7.99
N CYS A 282 3.23 4.49 -7.63
CA CYS A 282 4.69 4.37 -7.74
C CYS A 282 5.22 4.11 -9.16
N CYS A 283 4.52 4.55 -10.21
CA CYS A 283 4.89 4.30 -11.61
C CYS A 283 5.57 5.52 -12.25
N ASP A 284 6.66 5.31 -13.01
CA ASP A 284 7.48 6.39 -13.58
C ASP A 284 7.68 6.29 -15.10
N ASN A 285 7.75 7.45 -15.74
CA ASN A 285 7.98 7.56 -17.18
C ASN A 285 9.24 8.35 -17.53
N PHE A 286 10.19 7.69 -18.19
CA PHE A 286 11.41 8.27 -18.76
C PHE A 286 11.33 8.45 -20.28
N GLY A 287 10.42 7.75 -20.97
CA GLY A 287 10.28 7.80 -22.42
C GLY A 287 9.40 8.96 -22.87
N ASP A 288 9.68 9.55 -24.03
CA ASP A 288 8.85 10.62 -24.60
C ASP A 288 7.44 10.12 -24.96
N VAL A 289 6.44 10.95 -24.72
CA VAL A 289 5.02 10.68 -24.96
C VAL A 289 4.48 11.71 -25.96
N VAL A 290 4.24 11.27 -27.20
CA VAL A 290 3.99 12.16 -28.34
C VAL A 290 2.68 11.82 -29.04
N ALA A 291 1.80 12.81 -29.20
CA ALA A 291 0.65 12.75 -30.10
C ALA A 291 0.88 13.62 -31.34
N THR A 292 0.44 13.13 -32.51
CA THR A 292 0.43 13.91 -33.76
C THR A 292 -0.84 13.65 -34.57
N GLY A 293 -1.27 14.63 -35.38
CA GLY A 293 -2.31 14.48 -36.40
C GLY A 293 -3.72 14.91 -35.98
N SER A 294 -4.75 14.28 -36.53
CA SER A 294 -6.05 14.94 -36.75
C SER A 294 -7.20 14.61 -35.79
N HIS A 295 -6.94 13.91 -34.68
CA HIS A 295 -7.91 13.71 -33.61
C HIS A 295 -7.52 14.50 -32.35
N ALA A 296 -8.49 15.04 -31.61
CA ALA A 296 -8.23 15.68 -30.32
C ALA A 296 -7.51 14.70 -29.36
N ALA A 297 -6.51 15.17 -28.61
CA ALA A 297 -5.68 14.31 -27.78
C ALA A 297 -5.79 14.57 -26.26
N ASN A 298 -5.69 13.50 -25.47
CA ASN A 298 -5.42 13.54 -24.04
C ASN A 298 -4.03 12.91 -23.83
N VAL A 299 -2.99 13.73 -23.62
CA VAL A 299 -1.59 13.29 -23.55
C VAL A 299 -1.07 13.46 -22.13
N GLY A 300 -0.66 12.37 -21.48
CA GLY A 300 -0.13 12.40 -20.12
C GLY A 300 1.22 11.72 -19.99
N GLY A 301 2.17 12.33 -19.27
CA GLY A 301 3.44 11.66 -18.97
C GLY A 301 3.25 10.35 -18.18
N ILE A 302 2.17 10.23 -17.40
CA ILE A 302 1.78 8.96 -16.74
C ILE A 302 0.45 8.43 -17.31
N VAL A 303 -0.61 9.24 -17.32
CA VAL A 303 -1.98 8.83 -17.71
C VAL A 303 -2.62 9.77 -18.73
N GLY A 304 -3.07 9.26 -19.88
CA GLY A 304 -3.85 10.07 -20.83
C GLY A 304 -5.17 10.56 -20.23
N MET A 305 -6.07 9.62 -19.91
CA MET A 305 -7.37 9.89 -19.30
C MET A 305 -7.74 8.88 -18.18
N PRO A 306 -7.73 9.29 -16.90
CA PRO A 306 -8.39 8.55 -15.82
C PRO A 306 -9.92 8.75 -15.82
N HIS A 307 -10.67 7.65 -15.69
CA HIS A 307 -12.13 7.63 -15.81
C HIS A 307 -12.81 6.72 -14.76
N ASN A 308 -12.55 6.98 -13.48
CA ASN A 308 -13.33 6.47 -12.34
C ASN A 308 -13.09 7.34 -11.10
N LYS A 309 -13.66 6.97 -9.94
CA LYS A 309 -13.00 7.27 -8.66
C LYS A 309 -11.73 6.42 -8.56
N LEU A 310 -10.55 7.06 -8.48
CA LEU A 310 -9.25 6.40 -8.38
C LEU A 310 -8.15 7.35 -7.86
N VAL A 311 -7.02 6.79 -7.45
CA VAL A 311 -5.82 7.53 -6.99
C VAL A 311 -4.65 7.34 -7.97
N ILE A 312 -3.91 8.41 -8.25
CA ILE A 312 -2.62 8.41 -8.94
C ILE A 312 -1.58 8.92 -7.95
N ALA A 313 -0.77 8.03 -7.39
CA ALA A 313 0.07 8.34 -6.23
C ALA A 313 1.55 8.04 -6.46
N ASP A 314 2.43 8.93 -6.00
CA ASP A 314 3.90 8.80 -6.10
C ASP A 314 4.38 8.48 -7.53
N CYS A 315 3.83 9.14 -8.55
CA CYS A 315 4.22 8.90 -9.95
C CYS A 315 5.06 10.07 -10.49
N THR A 316 6.18 9.77 -11.16
CA THR A 316 7.13 10.78 -11.67
C THR A 316 7.33 10.68 -13.18
N ASN A 317 7.16 11.81 -13.87
CA ASN A 317 7.46 11.93 -15.29
C ASN A 317 8.78 12.69 -15.52
N TYR A 318 9.70 12.06 -16.24
CA TYR A 318 10.99 12.61 -16.69
C TYR A 318 11.01 12.85 -18.21
N GLY A 319 10.31 12.01 -18.99
CA GLY A 319 10.25 12.13 -20.46
C GLY A 319 9.46 13.34 -20.96
N LYS A 320 9.70 13.79 -22.18
CA LYS A 320 8.94 14.89 -22.79
C LYS A 320 7.50 14.45 -23.04
N VAL A 321 6.54 15.32 -22.74
CA VAL A 321 5.14 15.17 -23.15
C VAL A 321 4.87 16.20 -24.24
N GLU A 322 4.38 15.78 -25.40
CA GLU A 322 4.23 16.65 -26.57
C GLU A 322 2.97 16.35 -27.40
N THR A 323 2.37 17.40 -27.97
CA THR A 323 1.35 17.28 -29.02
C THR A 323 1.57 18.30 -30.13
N THR A 324 1.48 17.83 -31.38
CA THR A 324 1.48 18.68 -32.59
C THR A 324 0.22 18.45 -33.42
N ASN A 325 -0.90 18.13 -32.76
CA ASN A 325 -2.17 17.82 -33.42
C ASN A 325 -2.76 19.06 -34.08
N ASP A 326 -3.46 18.90 -35.20
CA ASP A 326 -4.19 19.99 -35.87
C ASP A 326 -5.48 20.40 -35.13
N THR A 327 -5.75 19.74 -34.00
CA THR A 327 -6.97 19.83 -33.20
C THR A 327 -6.68 20.04 -31.71
N PRO A 328 -7.61 20.68 -30.97
CA PRO A 328 -7.41 21.03 -29.57
C PRO A 328 -7.08 19.84 -28.68
N SER A 329 -6.13 20.01 -27.77
CA SER A 329 -5.57 18.92 -26.95
C SER A 329 -5.45 19.28 -25.47
N ASN A 330 -5.56 18.28 -24.61
CA ASN A 330 -5.31 18.37 -23.18
C ASN A 330 -4.00 17.63 -22.88
N ILE A 331 -3.00 18.32 -22.34
CA ILE A 331 -1.65 17.80 -22.17
C ILE A 331 -1.13 18.11 -20.76
N GLY A 332 -0.58 17.10 -20.08
CA GLY A 332 0.04 17.32 -18.79
C GLY A 332 1.13 16.34 -18.37
N GLY A 333 2.05 16.81 -17.53
CA GLY A 333 3.21 16.03 -17.10
C GLY A 333 2.86 14.73 -16.36
N ILE A 334 1.74 14.69 -15.62
CA ILE A 334 1.21 13.44 -15.06
C ILE A 334 -0.05 13.00 -15.80
N VAL A 335 -1.04 13.89 -15.99
CA VAL A 335 -2.34 13.55 -16.57
C VAL A 335 -2.75 14.50 -17.71
N GLY A 336 -3.23 13.95 -18.83
CA GLY A 336 -3.83 14.76 -19.90
C GLY A 336 -5.14 15.42 -19.47
N ASN A 337 -6.15 14.61 -19.13
CA ASN A 337 -7.52 15.09 -18.91
C ASN A 337 -8.30 14.34 -17.80
N ILE A 338 -8.89 15.07 -16.85
CA ILE A 338 -9.68 14.53 -15.74
C ILE A 338 -11.14 14.99 -15.83
N GLY A 339 -12.06 14.01 -15.95
CA GLY A 339 -13.51 14.22 -15.94
C GLY A 339 -14.25 13.50 -14.80
N ARG A 340 -13.53 13.05 -13.76
CA ARG A 340 -14.02 12.21 -12.64
C ARG A 340 -13.30 12.57 -11.33
N GLU A 341 -13.71 11.93 -10.24
CA GLU A 341 -13.11 12.04 -8.90
C GLU A 341 -11.71 11.39 -8.84
N VAL A 342 -10.68 12.12 -9.26
CA VAL A 342 -9.30 11.60 -9.33
C VAL A 342 -8.41 12.33 -8.33
N HIS A 343 -7.78 11.56 -7.45
CA HIS A 343 -6.82 12.08 -6.48
C HIS A 343 -5.39 11.91 -7.04
N ILE A 344 -4.64 13.00 -7.24
CA ILE A 344 -3.22 12.96 -7.61
C ILE A 344 -2.39 13.42 -6.43
N ILE A 345 -1.47 12.56 -5.96
CA ILE A 345 -0.82 12.73 -4.66
C ILE A 345 0.67 12.43 -4.77
N ASN A 346 1.52 13.41 -4.46
CA ASN A 346 2.97 13.41 -4.73
C ASN A 346 3.33 13.25 -6.24
N GLY A 347 2.42 13.59 -7.16
CA GLY A 347 2.70 13.57 -8.59
C GLY A 347 3.79 14.57 -8.96
N THR A 348 4.86 14.12 -9.62
CA THR A 348 6.05 14.94 -9.88
C THR A 348 6.41 14.99 -11.36
N ASN A 349 6.41 16.17 -11.97
CA ASN A 349 6.87 16.33 -13.36
C ASN A 349 8.24 17.00 -13.41
N ARG A 350 9.17 16.42 -14.17
CA ARG A 350 10.51 16.91 -14.49
C ARG A 350 10.70 17.11 -16.00
N GLY A 351 9.94 16.40 -16.84
CA GLY A 351 9.99 16.52 -18.29
C GLY A 351 9.34 17.79 -18.84
N LEU A 352 9.74 18.19 -20.05
CA LEU A 352 9.09 19.27 -20.81
C LEU A 352 7.64 18.89 -21.14
N VAL A 353 6.70 19.82 -20.97
CA VAL A 353 5.29 19.68 -21.38
C VAL A 353 5.02 20.70 -22.50
N HIS A 354 4.87 20.22 -23.74
CA HIS A 354 4.89 21.08 -24.93
C HIS A 354 3.63 20.95 -25.80
N PHE A 355 2.97 22.09 -26.05
CA PHE A 355 1.89 22.22 -27.03
C PHE A 355 2.35 23.03 -28.24
N ALA A 356 2.51 22.35 -29.39
CA ALA A 356 2.76 22.94 -30.71
C ALA A 356 1.70 22.47 -31.71
N GLY A 357 0.44 22.44 -31.25
CA GLY A 357 -0.73 22.05 -32.03
C GLY A 357 -1.58 23.24 -32.48
N SER A 358 -2.58 22.97 -33.31
CA SER A 358 -3.57 23.96 -33.75
C SER A 358 -4.81 23.95 -32.83
N SER A 359 -5.27 25.14 -32.45
CA SER A 359 -6.36 25.34 -31.50
C SER A 359 -7.21 26.59 -31.82
N PRO A 360 -7.58 26.90 -33.08
CA PRO A 360 -8.05 28.21 -33.49
C PRO A 360 -9.31 28.70 -32.75
N ASN A 361 -10.30 27.81 -32.60
CA ASN A 361 -11.65 28.18 -32.16
C ASN A 361 -12.12 27.47 -30.88
N ASN A 362 -11.21 26.80 -30.18
CA ASN A 362 -11.48 25.95 -29.02
C ASN A 362 -10.24 25.91 -28.10
N ALA A 363 -10.45 25.58 -26.83
CA ALA A 363 -9.39 25.57 -25.83
C ALA A 363 -8.53 24.30 -25.85
N SER A 364 -7.22 24.49 -25.95
CA SER A 364 -6.21 23.51 -25.52
C SER A 364 -5.75 23.83 -24.09
N CYS A 365 -5.39 22.81 -23.31
CA CYS A 365 -5.09 22.97 -21.89
C CYS A 365 -3.77 22.27 -21.54
N VAL A 366 -2.79 23.04 -21.07
CA VAL A 366 -1.37 22.63 -20.93
C VAL A 366 -0.95 22.79 -19.47
N GLY A 367 -0.53 21.73 -18.80
CA GLY A 367 -0.22 21.81 -17.36
C GLY A 367 0.93 20.95 -16.87
N GLY A 368 1.72 21.48 -15.94
CA GLY A 368 2.87 20.75 -15.36
C GLY A 368 2.49 19.40 -14.74
N ILE A 369 1.31 19.30 -14.13
CA ILE A 369 0.78 18.06 -13.56
C ILE A 369 -0.45 17.58 -14.34
N VAL A 370 -1.41 18.47 -14.61
CA VAL A 370 -2.67 18.11 -15.33
C VAL A 370 -3.00 19.11 -16.43
N GLY A 371 -3.27 18.65 -17.65
CA GLY A 371 -3.76 19.52 -18.72
C GLY A 371 -5.12 20.14 -18.38
N ASN A 372 -6.16 19.31 -18.29
CA ASN A 372 -7.53 19.75 -18.04
C ASN A 372 -8.21 18.99 -16.87
N ILE A 373 -8.95 19.72 -16.04
CA ILE A 373 -9.86 19.20 -15.02
C ILE A 373 -11.23 19.83 -15.25
N TYR A 374 -12.26 19.00 -15.43
CA TYR A 374 -13.64 19.44 -15.64
C TYR A 374 -14.66 18.55 -14.90
N SER A 375 -15.77 19.16 -14.48
CA SER A 375 -16.87 18.47 -13.80
C SER A 375 -18.17 18.52 -14.58
N THR A 376 -18.90 17.40 -14.60
CA THR A 376 -20.33 17.40 -14.89
C THR A 376 -21.10 18.07 -13.74
N ARG A 377 -22.22 18.76 -14.02
CA ARG A 377 -23.03 19.47 -13.01
C ARG A 377 -23.41 18.62 -11.78
N ASN A 378 -23.55 17.30 -11.96
CA ASN A 378 -24.00 16.35 -10.93
C ASN A 378 -22.84 15.69 -10.14
N ALA A 379 -21.62 16.19 -10.25
CA ALA A 379 -20.47 15.68 -9.49
C ALA A 379 -20.62 16.02 -7.99
N LYS A 380 -20.42 15.04 -7.10
CA LYS A 380 -20.42 15.23 -5.63
C LYS A 380 -19.03 15.45 -5.03
N VAL A 381 -18.00 14.96 -5.71
CA VAL A 381 -16.58 15.12 -5.40
C VAL A 381 -15.84 15.31 -6.72
N ASN A 382 -14.67 15.92 -6.68
CA ASN A 382 -13.93 16.38 -7.86
C ASN A 382 -12.46 15.93 -7.80
N ALA A 383 -11.66 16.33 -8.77
CA ALA A 383 -10.22 16.14 -8.74
C ALA A 383 -9.58 16.82 -7.53
N TYR A 384 -8.62 16.12 -6.95
CA TYR A 384 -7.89 16.49 -5.74
C TYR A 384 -6.39 16.37 -6.02
N LEU A 385 -5.68 17.48 -6.11
CA LEU A 385 -4.23 17.51 -6.30
C LEU A 385 -3.60 17.87 -4.95
N ARG A 386 -2.70 17.01 -4.46
CA ARG A 386 -2.00 17.21 -3.19
C ARG A 386 -0.50 16.96 -3.34
N ARG A 387 0.35 17.83 -2.77
CA ARG A 387 1.82 17.66 -2.73
C ARG A 387 2.47 17.47 -4.12
N CYS A 388 1.81 17.92 -5.19
CA CYS A 388 2.31 17.72 -6.56
C CYS A 388 3.33 18.80 -6.92
N ASN A 389 4.43 18.40 -7.57
CA ASN A 389 5.58 19.25 -7.84
C ASN A 389 5.92 19.28 -9.34
N ASN A 390 5.89 20.46 -9.95
CA ASN A 390 6.41 20.63 -11.31
C ASN A 390 7.79 21.28 -11.28
N PHE A 391 8.78 20.63 -11.88
CA PHE A 391 10.13 21.12 -12.14
C PHE A 391 10.38 21.34 -13.64
N GLY A 392 9.64 20.62 -14.50
CA GLY A 392 9.79 20.69 -15.95
C GLY A 392 9.30 22.02 -16.55
N THR A 393 9.86 22.41 -17.68
CA THR A 393 9.36 23.58 -18.42
C THR A 393 8.01 23.26 -19.08
N ILE A 394 7.12 24.23 -19.15
CA ILE A 394 5.78 24.10 -19.75
C ILE A 394 5.66 25.16 -20.84
N GLU A 395 5.39 24.76 -22.07
CA GLU A 395 5.43 25.62 -23.25
C GLU A 395 4.18 25.42 -24.10
N SER A 396 3.54 26.52 -24.51
CA SER A 396 2.42 26.50 -25.46
C SER A 396 2.58 27.57 -26.53
N GLU A 397 2.72 27.13 -27.78
CA GLU A 397 2.67 27.97 -28.98
C GLU A 397 1.27 28.58 -29.18
N SER A 398 1.15 29.54 -30.10
CA SER A 398 -0.10 30.28 -30.33
C SER A 398 -1.23 29.41 -30.92
N GLY A 399 -0.89 28.33 -31.64
CA GLY A 399 -1.83 27.40 -32.26
C GLY A 399 -2.88 28.03 -33.18
N GLY A 400 -2.63 29.24 -33.71
CA GLY A 400 -3.62 30.03 -34.45
C GLY A 400 -4.87 30.41 -33.63
N ASN A 401 -4.80 30.39 -32.29
CA ASN A 401 -5.94 30.63 -31.40
C ASN A 401 -6.47 32.07 -31.50
N ASN A 402 -7.76 32.20 -31.81
CA ASN A 402 -8.44 33.48 -32.01
C ASN A 402 -8.95 34.14 -30.72
N TYR A 403 -8.50 33.69 -29.54
CA TYR A 403 -9.17 33.95 -28.27
C TYR A 403 -8.22 34.31 -27.13
N GLU A 404 -7.99 35.61 -26.92
CA GLU A 404 -7.35 36.10 -25.71
C GLU A 404 -8.28 36.15 -24.50
N ASN A 405 -7.75 35.85 -23.31
CA ASN A 405 -8.44 35.90 -22.01
C ASN A 405 -9.83 35.22 -21.91
N HIS A 406 -10.19 34.35 -22.86
CA HIS A 406 -11.53 33.77 -23.01
C HIS A 406 -11.56 32.26 -22.70
N ASP A 407 -12.74 31.65 -22.49
CA ASP A 407 -12.86 30.22 -22.16
C ASP A 407 -12.42 29.27 -23.29
N LYS A 408 -12.37 29.77 -24.53
CA LYS A 408 -11.82 29.10 -25.72
C LYS A 408 -10.33 29.41 -25.99
N ALA A 409 -9.69 30.20 -25.12
CA ALA A 409 -8.25 30.44 -25.18
C ALA A 409 -7.45 29.13 -24.98
N ILE A 410 -6.15 29.17 -25.26
CA ILE A 410 -5.21 28.20 -24.68
C ILE A 410 -5.07 28.53 -23.17
N HIS A 411 -5.00 27.51 -22.31
CA HIS A 411 -4.84 27.68 -20.86
C HIS A 411 -3.59 26.92 -20.36
N THR A 412 -2.57 27.66 -19.92
CA THR A 412 -1.22 27.12 -19.67
C THR A 412 -0.76 27.37 -18.23
N GLY A 413 -0.59 26.31 -17.43
CA GLY A 413 -0.45 26.43 -15.98
C GLY A 413 0.65 25.57 -15.33
N GLY A 414 1.38 26.16 -14.38
CA GLY A 414 2.49 25.49 -13.68
C GLY A 414 2.14 24.14 -13.00
N ILE A 415 0.89 23.97 -12.56
CA ILE A 415 0.34 22.70 -12.05
C ILE A 415 -0.82 22.22 -12.93
N VAL A 416 -1.80 23.08 -13.22
CA VAL A 416 -2.99 22.72 -14.02
C VAL A 416 -3.24 23.71 -15.16
N GLY A 417 -3.38 23.25 -16.40
CA GLY A 417 -3.75 24.13 -17.52
C GLY A 417 -5.10 24.81 -17.27
N ARG A 418 -6.15 24.00 -17.10
CA ARG A 418 -7.51 24.46 -16.75
C ARG A 418 -8.15 23.63 -15.65
N ALA A 419 -8.68 24.28 -14.61
CA ALA A 419 -9.49 23.68 -13.55
C ALA A 419 -10.92 24.26 -13.52
N ARG A 420 -11.93 23.41 -13.60
CA ARG A 420 -13.36 23.79 -13.50
C ARG A 420 -14.15 22.84 -12.62
N GLY A 421 -14.52 23.29 -11.42
CA GLY A 421 -15.41 22.59 -10.51
C GLY A 421 -16.86 23.04 -10.55
N THR A 422 -17.64 22.58 -9.57
CA THR A 422 -19.01 23.02 -9.27
C THR A 422 -19.09 23.46 -7.81
N GLU A 423 -20.12 24.21 -7.43
CA GLU A 423 -20.28 24.72 -6.05
C GLU A 423 -20.30 23.60 -5.00
N VAL A 424 -20.97 22.49 -5.32
CA VAL A 424 -21.03 21.27 -4.50
C VAL A 424 -19.77 20.41 -4.58
N ALA A 425 -18.93 20.58 -5.60
CA ALA A 425 -17.71 19.79 -5.83
C ALA A 425 -16.59 20.67 -6.41
N PRO A 426 -15.97 21.54 -5.60
CA PRO A 426 -14.83 22.36 -6.04
C PRO A 426 -13.60 21.49 -6.30
N VAL A 427 -12.81 21.83 -7.33
CA VAL A 427 -11.45 21.27 -7.50
C VAL A 427 -10.60 21.69 -6.30
N ARG A 428 -9.68 20.84 -5.83
CA ARG A 428 -8.74 21.19 -4.76
C ARG A 428 -7.29 21.05 -5.25
N ILE A 429 -6.47 22.07 -4.98
CA ILE A 429 -5.02 22.09 -5.26
C ILE A 429 -4.30 22.51 -3.97
N LEU A 430 -3.73 21.55 -3.25
CA LEU A 430 -3.24 21.72 -1.87
C LEU A 430 -1.76 21.34 -1.76
N ASP A 431 -0.95 22.15 -1.08
CA ASP A 431 0.49 21.90 -0.86
C ASP A 431 1.28 21.63 -2.18
N CYS A 432 0.80 22.09 -3.34
CA CYS A 432 1.43 21.90 -4.66
C CYS A 432 2.34 23.07 -5.04
N ALA A 433 3.46 22.81 -5.73
CA ALA A 433 4.47 23.81 -6.06
C ALA A 433 4.98 23.70 -7.50
N ASN A 434 4.97 24.82 -8.24
CA ASN A 434 5.72 24.94 -9.49
C ASN A 434 7.10 25.56 -9.22
N LYS A 435 8.12 24.95 -9.80
CA LYS A 435 9.54 25.32 -9.79
C LYS A 435 10.12 25.39 -11.22
N GLY A 436 9.36 24.94 -12.23
CA GLY A 436 9.72 25.04 -13.64
C GLY A 436 9.21 26.32 -14.30
N VAL A 437 9.74 26.65 -15.48
CA VAL A 437 9.35 27.85 -16.25
C VAL A 437 8.03 27.60 -17.00
N VAL A 438 7.13 28.58 -17.01
CA VAL A 438 5.89 28.57 -17.80
C VAL A 438 6.01 29.59 -18.93
N LYS A 439 5.88 29.13 -20.18
CA LYS A 439 5.85 29.97 -21.39
C LYS A 439 4.54 29.76 -22.13
N ALA A 440 3.86 30.85 -22.51
CA ALA A 440 2.68 30.80 -23.36
C ALA A 440 2.74 31.95 -24.37
N ALA A 441 2.49 31.66 -25.64
CA ALA A 441 2.48 32.66 -26.71
C ALA A 441 1.14 33.42 -26.80
N THR A 442 0.04 32.80 -26.40
CA THR A 442 -1.32 33.37 -26.38
C THR A 442 -2.13 32.80 -25.22
N GLY A 443 -3.26 33.44 -24.90
CA GLY A 443 -4.29 32.93 -24.00
C GLY A 443 -4.05 33.20 -22.52
N ARG A 444 -4.57 32.31 -21.65
CA ARG A 444 -4.48 32.48 -20.20
C ARG A 444 -3.32 31.65 -19.63
N HIS A 445 -2.42 32.29 -18.87
CA HIS A 445 -1.30 31.60 -18.23
C HIS A 445 -1.17 31.89 -16.72
N GLY A 446 -0.50 31.00 -15.97
CA GLY A 446 -0.27 31.23 -14.54
C GLY A 446 0.62 30.21 -13.84
N ASN A 447 1.32 30.64 -12.77
CA ASN A 447 2.33 29.83 -12.08
C ASN A 447 1.76 28.59 -11.36
N ILE A 448 0.46 28.57 -11.02
CA ILE A 448 -0.23 27.37 -10.50
C ILE A 448 -1.26 26.86 -11.50
N ALA A 449 -2.09 27.73 -12.07
CA ALA A 449 -3.02 27.34 -13.13
C ALA A 449 -3.24 28.45 -14.16
N GLY A 450 -3.48 28.07 -15.42
CA GLY A 450 -3.82 29.01 -16.49
C GLY A 450 -5.26 29.52 -16.37
N MET A 451 -6.20 28.66 -15.97
CA MET A 451 -7.58 29.05 -15.64
C MET A 451 -8.11 28.26 -14.45
N VAL A 452 -8.76 28.96 -13.51
CA VAL A 452 -9.53 28.34 -12.41
C VAL A 452 -10.99 28.78 -12.45
N SER A 453 -11.88 27.86 -12.06
CA SER A 453 -13.30 28.12 -11.84
C SER A 453 -13.78 27.18 -10.74
N ILE A 454 -14.37 27.74 -9.68
CA ILE A 454 -14.84 27.02 -8.47
C ILE A 454 -13.79 26.00 -8.00
N THR A 455 -12.62 26.54 -7.63
CA THR A 455 -11.41 25.77 -7.28
C THR A 455 -10.82 26.35 -6.00
N LYS A 456 -10.49 25.49 -5.02
CA LYS A 456 -9.78 25.87 -3.80
C LYS A 456 -8.29 25.61 -3.99
N VAL A 457 -7.48 26.66 -3.92
CA VAL A 457 -6.01 26.58 -3.93
C VAL A 457 -5.51 27.03 -2.56
N SER A 458 -4.62 26.26 -1.93
CA SER A 458 -3.97 26.64 -0.68
C SER A 458 -2.55 26.08 -0.59
N GLY A 459 -1.60 26.94 -0.23
CA GLY A 459 -0.20 26.57 -0.03
C GLY A 459 0.12 26.20 1.42
N GLY A 460 1.13 25.35 1.58
CA GLY A 460 1.73 24.95 2.83
C GLY A 460 3.11 24.33 2.54
N TRP A 461 4.04 24.38 3.49
CA TRP A 461 5.41 23.92 3.29
C TRP A 461 5.47 22.38 3.38
N PHE A 462 5.26 21.71 2.25
CA PHE A 462 5.41 20.26 2.14
C PHE A 462 6.87 19.84 2.34
N ASP A 463 7.13 18.88 3.24
CA ASP A 463 8.48 18.37 3.45
C ASP A 463 8.90 17.48 2.28
N ASN A 464 9.88 17.94 1.52
CA ASN A 464 10.53 17.11 0.51
C ASN A 464 11.54 16.18 1.19
N ASN A 465 11.04 15.20 1.95
CA ASN A 465 11.85 14.16 2.59
C ASN A 465 12.47 13.18 1.58
N PHE A 466 12.86 13.61 0.38
CA PHE A 466 13.69 12.80 -0.50
C PHE A 466 15.16 13.06 -0.21
N ALA A 467 15.95 11.98 -0.24
CA ALA A 467 17.39 12.07 -0.37
C ALA A 467 17.74 12.65 -1.76
N GLU A 468 18.94 13.21 -1.89
CA GLU A 468 19.46 13.70 -3.16
C GLU A 468 20.01 12.52 -3.97
N GLU A 469 19.75 12.48 -5.28
CA GLU A 469 20.31 11.43 -6.14
C GLU A 469 21.82 11.66 -6.33
N ALA A 470 22.61 10.58 -6.22
CA ALA A 470 24.07 10.64 -6.22
C ALA A 470 24.70 9.51 -7.06
N THR A 471 26.03 9.58 -7.20
CA THR A 471 26.85 8.46 -7.70
C THR A 471 27.38 7.63 -6.53
N PRO A 472 27.56 6.30 -6.69
CA PRO A 472 28.20 5.48 -5.67
C PRO A 472 29.61 5.98 -5.34
N MET A 473 30.02 5.83 -4.08
CA MET A 473 31.36 6.16 -3.61
C MET A 473 32.39 5.14 -4.12
N ASN A 474 33.67 5.53 -4.13
CA ASN A 474 34.78 4.71 -4.64
C ASN A 474 34.96 3.36 -3.91
N ASP A 475 34.44 3.22 -2.69
CA ASP A 475 34.46 1.98 -1.91
C ASP A 475 33.27 1.05 -2.23
N GLY A 476 32.32 1.51 -3.05
CA GLY A 476 31.05 0.82 -3.36
C GLY A 476 29.86 1.22 -2.50
N SER A 477 29.97 2.23 -1.62
CA SER A 477 28.83 2.71 -0.84
C SER A 477 27.81 3.46 -1.69
N THR A 478 26.52 3.13 -1.49
CA THR A 478 25.38 3.59 -2.32
C THR A 478 24.40 4.46 -1.54
N ILE A 479 24.42 4.44 -0.20
CA ILE A 479 23.74 5.44 0.62
C ILE A 479 24.75 6.05 1.56
N PHE A 480 24.78 7.38 1.64
CA PHE A 480 25.71 8.12 2.48
C PHE A 480 25.15 9.49 2.83
N GLY A 481 25.80 10.20 3.74
CA GLY A 481 25.40 11.56 4.09
C GLY A 481 26.02 12.03 5.38
N ARG A 482 25.47 13.11 5.93
CA ARG A 482 25.91 13.72 7.18
C ARG A 482 24.74 13.99 8.12
N VAL A 483 24.95 13.78 9.41
CA VAL A 483 24.06 14.23 10.48
C VAL A 483 24.69 15.44 11.18
N THR A 484 23.93 16.53 11.29
CA THR A 484 24.35 17.75 11.97
C THR A 484 23.33 18.20 13.02
N ASN A 485 23.75 19.07 13.93
CA ASN A 485 22.81 19.83 14.76
C ASN A 485 22.22 21.03 13.97
N SER A 486 21.29 21.75 14.58
CA SER A 486 20.66 22.96 14.00
C SER A 486 21.63 24.11 13.68
N GLU A 487 22.85 24.08 14.22
CA GLU A 487 23.91 25.08 14.01
C GLU A 487 24.90 24.64 12.91
N GLY A 488 24.74 23.44 12.35
CA GLY A 488 25.59 22.86 11.30
C GLY A 488 26.80 22.07 11.81
N GLU A 489 26.97 21.95 13.12
CA GLU A 489 28.01 21.16 13.76
C GLU A 489 27.77 19.65 13.54
N PRO A 490 28.83 18.82 13.46
CA PRO A 490 28.69 17.38 13.31
C PRO A 490 28.05 16.71 14.53
N VAL A 491 27.23 15.67 14.32
CA VAL A 491 26.79 14.78 15.40
C VAL A 491 27.32 13.36 15.15
N ALA A 492 28.23 12.93 16.00
CA ALA A 492 28.82 11.59 16.00
C ALA A 492 27.94 10.57 16.73
N GLY A 493 28.13 9.27 16.44
CA GLY A 493 27.45 8.18 17.13
C GLY A 493 25.96 7.97 16.78
N VAL A 494 25.40 8.75 15.86
CA VAL A 494 23.99 8.62 15.44
C VAL A 494 23.84 7.36 14.59
N VAL A 495 22.96 6.45 15.01
CA VAL A 495 22.67 5.22 14.26
C VAL A 495 21.81 5.55 13.05
N VAL A 496 22.24 5.14 11.86
CA VAL A 496 21.59 5.33 10.57
C VAL A 496 21.35 3.98 9.91
N SER A 497 20.13 3.77 9.41
CA SER A 497 19.64 2.52 8.83
C SER A 497 19.09 2.71 7.41
N ASP A 498 19.31 1.73 6.53
CA ASP A 498 18.65 1.61 5.21
C ASP A 498 17.44 0.64 5.22
N GLY A 499 17.09 0.09 6.38
CA GLY A 499 16.08 -0.96 6.54
C GLY A 499 16.61 -2.40 6.47
N GLU A 500 17.91 -2.62 6.29
CA GLU A 500 18.54 -3.94 6.42
C GLU A 500 19.88 -3.90 7.16
N HIS A 501 20.57 -2.76 7.16
CA HIS A 501 21.87 -2.51 7.77
C HIS A 501 21.85 -1.26 8.64
N CYS A 502 22.64 -1.24 9.71
CA CYS A 502 22.82 -0.06 10.59
C CYS A 502 24.30 0.32 10.76
N VAL A 503 24.61 1.61 10.72
CA VAL A 503 25.94 2.19 11.00
C VAL A 503 25.82 3.40 11.92
N ALA A 504 26.86 3.69 12.71
CA ALA A 504 26.94 4.93 13.48
C ALA A 504 27.69 6.03 12.69
N THR A 505 27.34 7.30 12.89
CA THR A 505 28.10 8.43 12.32
C THR A 505 29.49 8.58 12.94
N ASP A 506 30.46 9.00 12.13
CA ASP A 506 31.83 9.30 12.57
C ASP A 506 31.95 10.62 13.35
N GLY A 507 33.17 10.95 13.80
CA GLY A 507 33.46 12.20 14.53
C GLY A 507 33.16 13.49 13.76
N PHE A 508 32.95 13.42 12.45
CA PHE A 508 32.56 14.54 11.58
C PHE A 508 31.09 14.46 11.13
N GLY A 509 30.32 13.54 11.71
CA GLY A 509 28.89 13.33 11.45
C GLY A 509 28.59 12.55 10.18
N TYR A 510 29.59 12.02 9.47
CA TYR A 510 29.39 11.28 8.21
C TYR A 510 29.03 9.81 8.45
N TYR A 511 28.30 9.23 7.50
CA TYR A 511 28.03 7.79 7.44
C TYR A 511 27.97 7.30 5.99
N ALA A 512 28.19 6.00 5.78
CA ALA A 512 28.09 5.33 4.48
C ALA A 512 27.60 3.88 4.64
N LEU A 513 26.81 3.42 3.67
CA LEU A 513 26.11 2.13 3.63
C LEU A 513 26.19 1.52 2.21
N LYS A 514 26.32 0.19 2.15
CA LYS A 514 26.39 -0.60 0.90
C LYS A 514 25.03 -1.26 0.63
N SER A 515 24.06 -0.40 0.35
CA SER A 515 22.64 -0.73 0.23
C SER A 515 22.26 -1.29 -1.15
N ASP A 516 21.34 -2.25 -1.15
CA ASP A 516 20.67 -2.73 -2.37
C ASP A 516 19.62 -1.71 -2.83
N MET A 517 20.02 -0.81 -3.74
CA MET A 517 19.18 0.25 -4.30
C MET A 517 17.96 -0.26 -5.09
N ALA A 518 17.87 -1.55 -5.45
CA ALA A 518 16.66 -2.14 -6.02
C ALA A 518 15.62 -2.49 -4.95
N ARG A 519 16.03 -2.60 -3.68
CA ARG A 519 15.15 -2.89 -2.54
C ARG A 519 14.99 -1.72 -1.57
N THR A 520 16.00 -0.90 -1.33
CA THR A 520 15.94 0.20 -0.35
C THR A 520 15.01 1.32 -0.82
N ARG A 521 13.98 1.63 -0.01
CA ARG A 521 13.05 2.76 -0.24
C ARG A 521 13.34 3.97 0.65
N PHE A 522 14.05 3.78 1.75
CA PHE A 522 14.27 4.78 2.80
C PHE A 522 15.67 4.65 3.39
N VAL A 523 16.14 5.75 3.98
CA VAL A 523 17.22 5.76 4.99
C VAL A 523 16.73 6.60 6.16
N TYR A 524 17.00 6.17 7.40
CA TYR A 524 16.46 6.80 8.60
C TYR A 524 17.41 6.69 9.79
N ILE A 525 17.28 7.62 10.73
CA ILE A 525 18.10 7.66 11.95
C ILE A 525 17.33 7.14 13.15
N SER A 526 18.01 6.41 14.03
CA SER A 526 17.59 6.23 15.41
C SER A 526 17.93 7.53 16.14
N ILE A 527 16.90 8.31 16.52
CA ILE A 527 17.10 9.62 17.14
C ILE A 527 17.82 9.40 18.49
N PRO A 528 18.94 10.09 18.80
CA PRO A 528 19.62 9.92 20.08
C PRO A 528 18.85 10.60 21.23
N ASP A 529 19.05 10.10 22.44
CA ASP A 529 18.44 10.58 23.69
C ASP A 529 18.68 12.09 23.95
N GLY A 530 19.82 12.63 23.53
CA GLY A 530 20.14 14.05 23.63
C GLY A 530 19.38 14.98 22.66
N TYR A 531 18.52 14.46 21.77
CA TYR A 531 17.93 15.22 20.65
C TYR A 531 16.40 15.10 20.57
N LYS A 532 15.74 16.22 20.29
CA LYS A 532 14.29 16.31 20.15
C LYS A 532 13.83 15.45 18.99
N ILE A 533 12.68 14.79 19.14
CA ILE A 533 12.06 13.98 18.09
C ILE A 533 11.53 14.92 16.98
N PRO A 534 12.12 14.92 15.76
CA PRO A 534 11.68 15.83 14.70
C PRO A 534 10.33 15.38 14.14
N HIS A 535 9.36 16.29 14.04
CA HIS A 535 8.02 16.02 13.49
C HIS A 535 7.49 17.21 12.68
N ARG A 536 6.60 16.94 11.70
CA ARG A 536 5.90 17.96 10.90
C ARG A 536 4.46 17.50 10.64
N LYS A 537 3.48 18.37 10.87
CA LYS A 537 2.04 18.01 10.88
C LYS A 537 1.83 16.74 11.74
N SER A 538 2.48 16.70 12.89
CA SER A 538 2.54 15.61 13.87
C SER A 538 3.22 14.29 13.45
N VAL A 539 3.47 14.03 12.16
CA VAL A 539 4.23 12.84 11.73
C VAL A 539 5.73 13.05 11.91
N VAL A 540 6.45 12.03 12.36
CA VAL A 540 7.90 12.09 12.60
C VAL A 540 8.73 12.16 11.31
N GLN A 541 9.86 12.86 11.35
CA GLN A 541 10.68 13.22 10.18
C GLN A 541 12.12 12.66 10.27
N ASN A 542 12.34 11.57 11.02
CA ASN A 542 13.67 10.93 11.16
C ASN A 542 14.11 10.13 9.92
N PHE A 543 13.48 10.31 8.76
CA PHE A 543 13.71 9.52 7.55
C PHE A 543 13.81 10.37 6.28
N ARG A 544 14.59 9.88 5.30
CA ARG A 544 14.57 10.29 3.91
C ARG A 544 14.13 9.12 3.02
N ARG A 545 13.39 9.43 1.97
CA ARG A 545 12.96 8.56 0.88
C ARG A 545 14.07 8.50 -0.16
N ILE A 546 14.41 7.31 -0.62
CA ILE A 546 15.36 7.17 -1.73
C ILE A 546 14.62 7.48 -3.05
N PRO A 547 15.16 8.35 -3.93
CA PRO A 547 14.58 8.56 -5.25
C PRO A 547 14.56 7.25 -6.03
N ARG A 548 13.41 6.90 -6.63
CA ARG A 548 13.27 5.63 -7.35
C ARG A 548 14.23 5.59 -8.54
N TYR A 549 14.92 4.46 -8.70
CA TYR A 549 15.97 4.19 -9.71
C TYR A 549 17.32 4.93 -9.52
N ALA A 550 17.51 5.66 -8.42
CA ALA A 550 18.82 6.24 -8.08
C ALA A 550 19.89 5.15 -7.91
N LYS A 551 21.09 5.37 -8.47
CA LYS A 551 22.23 4.44 -8.32
C LYS A 551 22.92 4.56 -6.96
N ALA A 552 22.87 5.74 -6.37
CA ALA A 552 23.21 6.03 -5.00
C ALA A 552 22.38 7.24 -4.52
N ALA A 553 22.35 7.51 -3.23
CA ALA A 553 21.65 8.67 -2.68
C ALA A 553 22.41 9.29 -1.49
N MET A 554 22.48 10.62 -1.49
CA MET A 554 22.97 11.41 -0.37
C MET A 554 21.80 11.85 0.52
N ALA A 555 21.79 11.43 1.77
CA ALA A 555 20.72 11.73 2.72
C ALA A 555 21.26 12.45 3.96
N ASN A 556 21.07 13.76 4.00
CA ASN A 556 21.49 14.60 5.11
C ASN A 556 20.36 14.79 6.13
N PHE A 557 20.73 14.77 7.41
CA PHE A 557 19.83 14.93 8.55
C PHE A 557 20.29 16.10 9.42
N THR A 558 19.32 16.81 9.99
CA THR A 558 19.54 17.89 10.94
C THR A 558 18.67 17.61 12.15
N ILE A 559 19.26 17.56 13.34
CA ILE A 559 18.58 17.21 14.59
C ILE A 559 18.78 18.30 15.65
N GLU A 560 17.69 18.69 16.31
CA GLU A 560 17.72 19.73 17.33
C GLU A 560 18.08 19.12 18.69
N LYS A 561 19.12 19.62 19.35
CA LYS A 561 19.50 19.16 20.69
C LYS A 561 18.40 19.51 21.70
N ARG A 562 18.16 18.65 22.68
CA ARG A 562 17.31 18.99 23.83
C ARG A 562 18.01 20.06 24.69
N THR A 563 17.24 20.99 25.24
CA THR A 563 17.77 22.02 26.14
C THR A 563 18.21 21.44 27.48
N GLU A 564 17.48 20.41 27.95
CA GLU A 564 17.76 19.63 29.15
C GLU A 564 17.59 18.14 28.81
N PRO A 565 18.30 17.21 29.49
CA PRO A 565 18.04 15.78 29.37
C PRO A 565 16.59 15.44 29.76
N THR A 566 15.95 14.52 29.04
CA THR A 566 14.57 14.10 29.35
C THR A 566 14.48 12.61 29.68
N ASP A 567 14.49 12.32 30.98
CA ASP A 567 14.07 11.05 31.55
C ASP A 567 12.57 11.06 31.94
N LYS A 568 11.90 12.22 31.87
CA LYS A 568 10.50 12.42 32.29
C LYS A 568 9.60 12.82 31.13
N TYR A 569 8.71 11.93 30.71
CA TYR A 569 7.81 12.16 29.57
C TYR A 569 6.55 11.29 29.63
N THR A 570 5.52 11.68 28.86
CA THR A 570 4.25 10.96 28.75
C THR A 570 4.04 10.42 27.33
N ILE A 571 3.57 9.18 27.24
CA ILE A 571 3.20 8.51 25.99
C ILE A 571 1.69 8.21 25.99
N VAL A 572 1.02 8.48 24.86
CA VAL A 572 -0.33 7.96 24.60
C VAL A 572 -0.28 6.84 23.57
N MET A 573 -0.60 5.63 24.00
CA MET A 573 -0.63 4.41 23.19
C MET A 573 -2.05 4.17 22.67
N ILE A 574 -2.23 4.28 21.36
CA ILE A 574 -3.55 4.24 20.69
C ILE A 574 -3.70 2.93 19.93
N GLY A 575 -4.73 2.14 20.27
CA GLY A 575 -5.09 0.92 19.54
C GLY A 575 -6.09 1.18 18.41
N ASP A 576 -5.77 0.68 17.23
CA ASP A 576 -6.68 0.46 16.09
C ASP A 576 -7.66 1.62 15.77
N PRO A 577 -7.21 2.85 15.42
CA PRO A 577 -8.14 3.92 15.02
C PRO A 577 -9.17 3.48 13.97
N GLN A 578 -8.76 2.62 13.03
CA GLN A 578 -9.58 1.94 12.02
C GLN A 578 -10.54 2.88 11.29
N MET A 579 -10.09 4.11 11.04
CA MET A 579 -10.94 5.12 10.42
C MET A 579 -11.16 4.83 8.93
N ARG A 580 -12.31 5.24 8.43
CA ARG A 580 -12.50 5.55 7.02
C ARG A 580 -12.52 7.05 6.82
N GLY A 581 -12.46 7.45 5.55
CA GLY A 581 -12.54 8.87 5.21
C GLY A 581 -13.83 9.51 5.70
N LEU A 582 -13.77 10.83 5.88
CA LEU A 582 -14.85 11.62 6.45
C LEU A 582 -16.13 11.53 5.61
N GLY A 583 -17.28 11.47 6.29
CA GLY A 583 -18.60 11.26 5.71
C GLY A 583 -18.91 9.81 5.28
N HIS A 584 -18.01 8.84 5.51
CA HIS A 584 -18.21 7.45 5.05
C HIS A 584 -18.99 6.59 6.05
N ASP A 585 -18.60 6.57 7.33
CA ASP A 585 -19.24 5.73 8.37
C ASP A 585 -19.07 6.24 9.83
N GLY A 586 -18.66 7.49 10.02
CA GLY A 586 -18.51 8.12 11.34
C GLY A 586 -17.24 7.75 12.10
N SER A 587 -16.41 6.83 11.61
CA SER A 587 -15.18 6.41 12.32
C SER A 587 -14.08 7.48 12.29
N GLY A 588 -13.91 8.20 11.17
CA GLY A 588 -12.97 9.32 11.05
C GLY A 588 -13.41 10.53 11.88
N GLU A 589 -14.71 10.87 11.84
CA GLU A 589 -15.31 11.87 12.73
C GLU A 589 -15.06 11.53 14.19
N ARG A 590 -15.27 10.28 14.61
CA ARG A 590 -15.10 9.89 16.01
C ARG A 590 -13.65 10.02 16.49
N TYR A 591 -12.68 9.63 15.68
CA TYR A 591 -11.27 9.82 16.02
C TYR A 591 -10.94 11.31 16.21
N ARG A 592 -11.42 12.16 15.28
CA ARG A 592 -11.22 13.62 15.25
C ARG A 592 -11.93 14.37 16.38
N ASP A 593 -13.18 14.02 16.67
CA ASP A 593 -14.09 14.83 17.49
C ASP A 593 -14.28 14.30 18.92
N ILE A 594 -13.95 13.04 19.18
CA ILE A 594 -14.21 12.35 20.47
C ILE A 594 -12.91 11.85 21.11
N VAL A 595 -12.03 11.17 20.36
CA VAL A 595 -10.80 10.58 20.94
C VAL A 595 -9.68 11.62 21.08
N LEU A 596 -9.29 12.28 19.99
CA LEU A 596 -8.20 13.26 20.02
C LEU A 596 -8.48 14.47 20.95
N PRO A 597 -9.71 15.01 21.06
CA PRO A 597 -9.96 16.13 21.98
C PRO A 597 -9.86 15.77 23.47
N ASP A 598 -10.09 14.50 23.84
CA ASP A 598 -9.84 14.03 25.21
C ASP A 598 -8.34 13.82 25.48
N ILE A 599 -7.57 13.39 24.46
CA ILE A 599 -6.10 13.37 24.51
C ILE A 599 -5.54 14.80 24.66
N GLU A 600 -6.03 15.78 23.89
CA GLU A 600 -5.62 17.20 24.04
C GLU A 600 -6.07 17.84 25.36
N LYS A 601 -7.13 17.31 25.98
CA LYS A 601 -7.53 17.69 27.34
C LYS A 601 -6.58 17.09 28.37
N PHE A 602 -6.19 15.83 28.22
CA PHE A 602 -5.26 15.15 29.11
C PHE A 602 -3.83 15.69 29.00
N LYS A 603 -3.32 15.97 27.79
CA LYS A 603 -2.01 16.56 27.56
C LYS A 603 -1.78 17.85 28.36
N LYS A 604 -2.83 18.65 28.57
CA LYS A 604 -2.81 19.89 29.38
C LYS A 604 -2.65 19.66 30.90
N THR A 605 -2.73 18.41 31.37
CA THR A 605 -2.44 18.03 32.76
C THR A 605 -1.09 17.33 32.91
N THR A 606 -0.32 17.17 31.83
CA THR A 606 1.01 16.53 31.83
C THR A 606 2.14 17.56 31.84
N THR A 607 3.35 17.14 32.22
CA THR A 607 4.58 17.95 32.17
C THR A 607 5.74 17.12 31.61
N GLY A 608 6.73 17.78 30.99
CA GLY A 608 7.80 17.10 30.23
C GLY A 608 7.49 16.98 28.75
N GLU A 609 8.17 16.06 28.05
CA GLU A 609 7.83 15.76 26.64
C GLU A 609 6.57 14.89 26.54
N PHE A 610 5.82 15.06 25.45
CA PHE A 610 4.59 14.31 25.18
C PHE A 610 4.60 13.80 23.74
N PHE A 611 4.31 12.52 23.53
CA PHE A 611 4.13 11.94 22.20
C PHE A 611 3.11 10.79 22.19
N SER A 612 2.68 10.38 21.01
CA SER A 612 1.75 9.24 20.84
C SER A 612 2.36 8.13 19.99
N ILE A 613 1.92 6.89 20.21
CA ILE A 613 2.22 5.74 19.37
C ILE A 613 0.89 5.08 18.95
N ASN A 614 0.54 5.13 17.67
CA ASN A 614 -0.57 4.32 17.13
C ASN A 614 -0.05 2.91 16.81
N LEU A 615 -0.69 1.89 17.38
CA LEU A 615 -0.33 0.48 17.28
C LEU A 615 -0.94 -0.19 16.03
N GLY A 616 -0.92 0.53 14.91
CA GLY A 616 -1.42 0.10 13.61
C GLY A 616 -2.93 0.02 13.47
N ASP A 617 -3.36 -0.38 12.27
CA ASP A 617 -4.74 -0.31 11.80
C ASP A 617 -5.27 1.13 11.86
N LEU A 618 -4.49 2.06 11.27
CA LEU A 618 -4.84 3.48 11.19
C LEU A 618 -6.10 3.66 10.32
N VAL A 619 -6.14 3.01 9.16
CA VAL A 619 -7.28 3.05 8.22
C VAL A 619 -7.92 1.67 8.02
N TYR A 620 -9.25 1.61 7.84
CA TYR A 620 -9.98 0.35 7.67
C TYR A 620 -10.18 -0.04 6.19
N ASN A 621 -9.15 -0.66 5.59
CA ASN A 621 -9.12 -1.11 4.19
C ASN A 621 -9.48 0.01 3.20
N TRP A 622 -9.12 1.26 3.50
CA TRP A 622 -9.51 2.44 2.74
C TRP A 622 -8.31 3.37 2.59
N MET A 623 -7.48 3.09 1.58
CA MET A 623 -6.19 3.77 1.39
C MET A 623 -6.32 5.29 1.17
N ALA A 624 -7.39 5.73 0.50
CA ALA A 624 -7.73 7.16 0.38
C ALA A 624 -8.08 7.84 1.72
N GLY A 625 -8.19 7.09 2.82
CA GLY A 625 -8.36 7.62 4.17
C GLY A 625 -7.08 8.15 4.80
N TYR A 626 -5.90 7.89 4.22
CA TYR A 626 -4.65 8.44 4.73
C TYR A 626 -4.58 9.98 4.59
N ASP A 627 -5.27 10.58 3.62
CA ASP A 627 -5.40 12.04 3.55
C ASP A 627 -6.14 12.61 4.76
N ASP A 628 -7.33 12.07 5.06
CA ASP A 628 -8.12 12.48 6.22
C ASP A 628 -7.38 12.17 7.53
N TYR A 629 -6.70 11.02 7.65
CA TYR A 629 -5.88 10.68 8.81
C TYR A 629 -4.76 11.71 9.04
N MET A 630 -4.03 12.10 7.99
CA MET A 630 -2.99 13.13 8.08
C MET A 630 -3.56 14.49 8.47
N ASP A 631 -4.69 14.89 7.89
CA ASP A 631 -5.33 16.18 8.18
C ASP A 631 -5.97 16.22 9.58
N ILE A 632 -6.39 15.08 10.14
CA ILE A 632 -6.91 14.93 11.50
C ILE A 632 -5.79 14.98 12.56
N ASN A 633 -4.62 14.39 12.29
CA ASN A 633 -3.49 14.43 13.23
C ASN A 633 -2.66 15.73 13.15
N ALA A 634 -2.69 16.45 12.02
CA ALA A 634 -1.91 17.66 11.81
C ALA A 634 -2.05 18.76 12.90
N PRO A 635 -3.21 19.00 13.52
CA PRO A 635 -3.37 20.04 14.56
C PRO A 635 -2.77 19.70 15.92
N LEU A 636 -2.34 18.46 16.18
CA LEU A 636 -1.88 18.02 17.50
C LEU A 636 -0.55 18.66 17.94
N GLN A 637 0.36 18.91 16.98
CA GLN A 637 1.63 19.62 17.21
C GLN A 637 2.58 18.93 18.22
N TYR A 638 2.62 17.60 18.22
CA TYR A 638 3.66 16.78 18.87
C TYR A 638 3.96 15.53 18.03
N PRO A 639 5.01 14.75 18.33
CA PRO A 639 5.31 13.52 17.62
C PRO A 639 4.20 12.46 17.75
N VAL A 640 3.75 11.95 16.62
CA VAL A 640 2.86 10.79 16.51
C VAL A 640 3.61 9.71 15.72
N PHE A 641 4.12 8.73 16.45
CA PHE A 641 4.68 7.51 15.89
C PHE A 641 3.57 6.56 15.46
N ASN A 642 3.87 5.75 14.46
CA ASN A 642 2.90 4.90 13.80
C ASN A 642 3.53 3.56 13.41
N VAL A 643 2.88 2.48 13.84
CA VAL A 643 3.09 1.12 13.39
C VAL A 643 2.13 0.83 12.22
N ILE A 644 2.47 -0.07 11.31
CA ILE A 644 1.57 -0.54 10.26
C ILE A 644 0.75 -1.76 10.72
N GLY A 645 -0.58 -1.73 10.52
CA GLY A 645 -1.47 -2.85 10.83
C GLY A 645 -1.97 -3.62 9.61
N ASN A 646 -2.81 -4.63 9.81
CA ASN A 646 -3.32 -5.47 8.73
C ASN A 646 -4.35 -4.81 7.79
N HIS A 647 -5.00 -3.72 8.21
CA HIS A 647 -5.98 -2.95 7.42
C HIS A 647 -5.37 -1.72 6.72
N ASP A 648 -4.12 -1.41 7.07
CA ASP A 648 -3.27 -0.38 6.46
C ASP A 648 -2.63 -0.81 5.13
N TYR A 649 -2.66 -2.10 4.81
CA TYR A 649 -2.18 -2.62 3.53
C TYR A 649 -3.22 -2.38 2.42
N ASP A 650 -2.74 -2.10 1.20
CA ASP A 650 -3.54 -2.29 -0.01
C ASP A 650 -3.85 -3.77 -0.21
N GLN A 651 -4.96 -4.23 0.37
CA GLN A 651 -5.44 -5.61 0.30
C GLN A 651 -5.88 -6.06 -1.11
N GLN A 652 -5.67 -5.25 -2.16
CA GLN A 652 -5.83 -5.68 -3.55
C GLN A 652 -4.55 -6.26 -4.17
N THR A 653 -3.36 -5.89 -3.66
CA THR A 653 -2.05 -6.28 -4.23
C THR A 653 -1.25 -7.22 -3.31
N ILE A 654 -1.94 -8.24 -2.79
CA ILE A 654 -1.53 -9.12 -1.66
C ILE A 654 -0.57 -10.29 -2.00
N LEU A 655 0.13 -10.23 -3.13
CA LEU A 655 1.07 -11.30 -3.55
C LEU A 655 2.29 -11.39 -2.62
N GLU A 656 2.75 -10.24 -2.10
CA GLU A 656 3.87 -10.06 -1.18
C GLU A 656 3.59 -8.81 -0.31
N GLY A 657 4.09 -8.76 0.93
CA GLY A 657 3.82 -7.63 1.82
C GLY A 657 4.23 -6.27 1.23
N ARG A 658 5.40 -6.20 0.58
CA ARG A 658 6.00 -4.97 0.02
C ARG A 658 5.23 -4.34 -1.15
N LEU A 659 4.20 -5.01 -1.68
CA LEU A 659 3.26 -4.45 -2.64
C LEU A 659 2.05 -3.78 -1.95
N GLY A 660 1.66 -4.21 -0.75
CA GLY A 660 0.56 -3.62 0.00
C GLY A 660 0.93 -2.34 0.77
N THR A 661 2.19 -2.24 1.22
CA THR A 661 2.72 -1.12 2.04
C THR A 661 2.82 0.28 1.41
N PRO A 662 2.89 0.53 0.08
CA PRO A 662 3.23 1.84 -0.47
C PRO A 662 2.36 3.03 -0.06
N TYR A 663 1.08 2.81 0.27
CA TYR A 663 0.22 3.88 0.78
C TYR A 663 0.62 4.32 2.19
N PHE A 664 0.84 3.38 3.12
CA PHE A 664 1.40 3.68 4.44
C PHE A 664 2.77 4.38 4.29
N GLU A 665 3.66 3.77 3.49
CA GLU A 665 5.01 4.31 3.22
C GLU A 665 4.97 5.73 2.65
N GLN A 666 4.01 6.07 1.78
CA GLN A 666 3.90 7.39 1.14
C GLN A 666 3.42 8.50 2.09
N TYR A 667 2.54 8.17 3.04
CA TYR A 667 1.89 9.16 3.91
C TYR A 667 2.55 9.28 5.28
N ILE A 668 2.99 8.15 5.84
CA ILE A 668 3.38 8.01 7.23
C ILE A 668 4.91 7.96 7.35
N THR A 669 5.50 6.76 7.41
CA THR A 669 6.90 6.49 7.75
C THR A 669 7.41 5.26 6.98
N PRO A 670 8.69 4.88 7.08
CA PRO A 670 9.09 3.48 6.97
C PRO A 670 8.18 2.55 7.81
N THR A 671 8.03 1.30 7.40
CA THR A 671 7.16 0.33 8.10
C THR A 671 7.75 -0.24 9.40
N TYR A 672 9.04 -0.01 9.63
CA TYR A 672 9.77 -0.25 10.88
C TYR A 672 10.93 0.73 10.99
N TYR A 673 11.26 1.13 12.23
CA TYR A 673 12.30 2.11 12.58
C TYR A 673 12.45 2.17 14.12
N SER A 674 13.50 2.83 14.63
CA SER A 674 13.73 3.01 16.07
C SER A 674 14.04 4.46 16.47
N PHE A 675 14.05 4.74 17.78
CA PHE A 675 14.54 5.97 18.39
C PHE A 675 14.85 5.78 19.88
N ASN A 676 15.53 6.74 20.51
CA ASN A 676 15.91 6.74 21.91
C ASN A 676 15.37 7.99 22.62
N ILE A 677 14.95 7.84 23.88
CA ILE A 677 14.59 8.94 24.78
C ILE A 677 14.78 8.44 26.22
N GLY A 678 15.49 9.21 27.05
CA GLY A 678 16.06 8.71 28.30
C GLY A 678 16.85 7.41 28.10
N LYS A 679 16.75 6.49 29.07
CA LYS A 679 17.37 5.15 29.05
C LYS A 679 16.61 4.09 28.22
N VAL A 680 15.71 4.52 27.33
CA VAL A 680 14.72 3.66 26.68
C VAL A 680 14.87 3.69 25.17
N HIS A 681 15.02 2.51 24.58
CA HIS A 681 15.10 2.33 23.14
C HIS A 681 13.75 1.81 22.61
N TYR A 682 13.15 2.60 21.71
CA TYR A 682 11.83 2.36 21.14
C TYR A 682 11.97 1.78 19.73
N VAL A 683 11.32 0.64 19.47
CA VAL A 683 11.37 -0.10 18.21
C VAL A 683 9.95 -0.24 17.66
N MET A 684 9.67 0.40 16.53
CA MET A 684 8.42 0.23 15.79
C MET A 684 8.62 -0.89 14.76
N VAL A 685 7.76 -1.93 14.78
CA VAL A 685 7.91 -3.11 13.92
C VAL A 685 6.65 -3.45 13.11
N ASN A 686 6.84 -3.76 11.83
CA ASN A 686 5.83 -4.38 10.99
C ASN A 686 5.64 -5.86 11.40
N SER A 687 4.69 -6.13 12.27
CA SER A 687 4.40 -7.49 12.74
C SER A 687 3.45 -8.30 11.84
N ILE A 688 3.25 -7.87 10.59
CA ILE A 688 2.29 -8.42 9.61
C ILE A 688 2.99 -8.70 8.27
N GLU A 689 2.86 -9.91 7.73
CA GLU A 689 3.38 -10.24 6.39
C GLU A 689 2.34 -10.93 5.50
N TYR A 690 2.17 -10.41 4.28
CA TYR A 690 1.21 -10.88 3.27
C TYR A 690 1.91 -11.69 2.17
N SER A 691 2.24 -12.95 2.45
CA SER A 691 2.75 -13.89 1.43
C SER A 691 1.60 -14.78 0.90
N ARG A 692 0.81 -14.31 -0.09
CA ARG A 692 -0.36 -15.06 -0.58
C ARG A 692 -0.23 -15.49 -2.05
N GLU A 693 -0.27 -16.80 -2.26
CA GLU A 693 -0.43 -17.41 -3.59
C GLU A 693 -1.82 -17.16 -4.20
N ASP A 694 -2.86 -17.02 -3.35
CA ASP A 694 -4.25 -16.81 -3.78
C ASP A 694 -5.06 -16.01 -2.74
N GLY A 695 -6.28 -15.60 -3.10
CA GLY A 695 -7.14 -14.76 -2.27
C GLY A 695 -7.65 -15.38 -0.96
N THR A 696 -7.53 -16.70 -0.77
CA THR A 696 -8.08 -17.44 0.38
C THR A 696 -7.13 -17.52 1.56
N LYS A 697 -5.81 -17.49 1.33
CA LYS A 697 -4.80 -17.59 2.41
C LYS A 697 -4.79 -16.33 3.28
N HIS A 698 -4.47 -16.47 4.57
CA HIS A 698 -4.33 -15.35 5.51
C HIS A 698 -2.91 -14.76 5.50
N TYR A 699 -2.73 -13.58 6.11
CA TYR A 699 -1.39 -13.07 6.44
C TYR A 699 -0.76 -13.90 7.57
N LYS A 700 0.55 -13.73 7.78
CA LYS A 700 1.29 -14.25 8.94
C LYS A 700 1.57 -13.10 9.92
N SER A 701 1.62 -13.41 11.22
CA SER A 701 2.13 -12.49 12.24
C SER A 701 3.60 -12.77 12.55
N GLY A 702 4.33 -11.78 13.05
CA GLY A 702 5.77 -11.88 13.36
C GLY A 702 6.61 -11.01 12.43
N LEU A 703 7.93 -11.22 12.44
CA LEU A 703 8.89 -10.41 11.69
C LEU A 703 9.45 -11.21 10.49
N ASP A 704 9.53 -10.57 9.33
CA ASP A 704 10.22 -11.11 8.16
C ASP A 704 11.76 -11.13 8.36
N ASP A 705 12.48 -11.84 7.49
CA ASP A 705 13.92 -12.06 7.65
C ASP A 705 14.78 -10.81 7.43
N ILE A 706 14.30 -9.84 6.66
CA ILE A 706 14.99 -8.57 6.37
C ILE A 706 14.86 -7.66 7.59
N GLN A 707 13.64 -7.49 8.08
CA GLN A 707 13.35 -6.73 9.30
C GLN A 707 13.99 -7.37 10.55
N MET A 708 14.07 -8.70 10.62
CA MET A 708 14.86 -9.38 11.65
C MET A 708 16.34 -9.02 11.56
N LYS A 709 16.94 -9.03 10.37
CA LYS A 709 18.34 -8.63 10.19
C LYS A 709 18.55 -7.17 10.60
N TRP A 710 17.65 -6.25 10.20
CA TRP A 710 17.70 -4.87 10.68
C TRP A 710 17.64 -4.80 12.22
N LEU A 711 16.72 -5.52 12.87
CA LEU A 711 16.64 -5.55 14.34
C LEU A 711 17.90 -6.15 14.99
N GLU A 712 18.52 -7.14 14.36
CA GLU A 712 19.80 -7.74 14.77
C GLU A 712 21.00 -6.79 14.55
N GLU A 713 20.92 -5.81 13.63
CA GLU A 713 21.92 -4.76 13.39
C GLU A 713 21.74 -3.56 14.34
N ASP A 714 20.51 -3.06 14.48
CA ASP A 714 20.16 -1.89 15.31
C ASP A 714 20.49 -2.13 16.79
N LEU A 715 20.13 -3.33 17.28
CA LEU A 715 20.39 -3.78 18.64
C LEU A 715 21.86 -4.17 18.93
N LYS A 716 22.81 -3.85 18.03
CA LYS A 716 24.25 -3.83 18.32
C LYS A 716 24.68 -2.52 18.98
N PHE A 717 24.00 -1.42 18.67
CA PHE A 717 24.31 -0.09 19.19
C PHE A 717 23.64 0.20 20.53
N VAL A 718 22.70 -0.66 20.96
CA VAL A 718 21.95 -0.52 22.23
C VAL A 718 22.61 -1.34 23.36
N PRO A 719 23.03 -0.70 24.46
CA PRO A 719 23.58 -1.38 25.63
C PRO A 719 22.56 -2.30 26.32
N LYS A 720 23.02 -3.39 26.94
CA LYS A 720 22.12 -4.45 27.47
C LYS A 720 21.42 -4.10 28.79
N ASP A 721 21.85 -3.03 29.45
CA ASP A 721 21.18 -2.46 30.62
C ASP A 721 19.98 -1.56 30.26
N HIS A 722 19.83 -1.18 28.98
CA HIS A 722 18.70 -0.37 28.51
C HIS A 722 17.38 -1.16 28.48
N ILE A 723 16.30 -0.40 28.48
CA ILE A 723 14.92 -0.92 28.42
C ILE A 723 14.42 -0.84 26.99
N ILE A 724 13.86 -1.95 26.48
CA ILE A 724 13.33 -2.01 25.11
C ILE A 724 11.81 -1.86 25.12
N TYR A 725 11.30 -0.85 24.44
CA TYR A 725 9.87 -0.74 24.09
C TYR A 725 9.68 -1.21 22.64
N ILE A 726 9.06 -2.37 22.44
CA ILE A 726 8.84 -2.92 21.09
C ILE A 726 7.35 -2.93 20.72
N CYS A 727 7.00 -2.11 19.75
CA CYS A 727 5.63 -1.80 19.36
C CYS A 727 5.32 -2.40 17.98
N GLY A 728 4.44 -3.41 17.95
CA GLY A 728 3.98 -4.08 16.74
C GLY A 728 2.46 -4.19 16.73
N HIS A 729 1.80 -4.13 15.56
CA HIS A 729 0.33 -4.15 15.51
C HIS A 729 -0.26 -5.45 16.10
N ALA A 730 0.12 -6.60 15.54
CA ALA A 730 -0.11 -7.91 16.13
C ALA A 730 0.97 -8.27 17.17
N GLN A 731 0.57 -8.94 18.24
CA GLN A 731 1.40 -9.30 19.38
C GLN A 731 2.55 -10.24 18.96
N LEU A 732 3.77 -9.88 19.34
CA LEU A 732 4.96 -10.72 19.17
C LEU A 732 4.93 -11.94 20.10
N TRP A 733 4.36 -11.80 21.30
CA TRP A 733 4.18 -12.89 22.27
C TRP A 733 2.69 -13.06 22.60
N LYS A 734 2.24 -14.32 22.68
CA LYS A 734 0.84 -14.70 22.93
C LYS A 734 0.79 -15.90 23.88
N LYS A 735 -0.18 -15.89 24.80
CA LYS A 735 -0.21 -16.75 26.00
C LYS A 735 -1.60 -17.38 26.15
N LYS A 736 -1.66 -18.72 26.13
CA LYS A 736 -2.93 -19.47 26.19
C LYS A 736 -3.64 -19.20 27.53
N GLY A 737 -4.91 -18.80 27.46
CA GLY A 737 -5.73 -18.40 28.62
C GLY A 737 -5.72 -16.90 28.92
N THR A 738 -4.88 -16.14 28.21
CA THR A 738 -4.77 -14.67 28.28
C THR A 738 -5.11 -14.03 26.92
N SER A 739 -4.54 -14.53 25.83
CA SER A 739 -4.84 -14.06 24.48
C SER A 739 -6.25 -14.54 24.04
N PRO A 740 -7.17 -13.65 23.58
CA PRO A 740 -8.59 -13.97 23.33
C PRO A 740 -8.89 -15.08 22.32
N ASN A 741 -7.92 -15.46 21.48
CA ASN A 741 -8.05 -16.56 20.51
C ASN A 741 -7.37 -17.87 20.99
N GLY A 742 -6.90 -17.93 22.24
CA GLY A 742 -6.19 -19.08 22.81
C GLY A 742 -4.83 -19.41 22.18
N SER A 743 -4.31 -18.56 21.28
CA SER A 743 -3.09 -18.84 20.52
C SER A 743 -1.79 -18.62 21.31
N HIS A 744 -0.67 -19.02 20.71
CA HIS A 744 0.66 -18.96 21.32
C HIS A 744 1.65 -18.36 20.32
N GLY A 745 2.51 -17.44 20.78
CA GLY A 745 3.44 -16.68 19.93
C GLY A 745 4.42 -17.53 19.09
N LYS A 746 4.64 -18.81 19.45
CA LYS A 746 5.58 -19.71 18.76
C LYS A 746 5.28 -20.01 17.28
N TYR A 747 4.11 -19.59 16.79
CA TYR A 747 3.72 -19.70 15.37
C TYR A 747 3.95 -18.40 14.59
N ASN A 748 4.39 -17.33 15.25
CA ASN A 748 4.79 -16.08 14.58
C ASN A 748 6.10 -16.29 13.81
N MET A 749 6.23 -15.63 12.67
CA MET A 749 7.48 -15.58 11.88
C MET A 749 8.64 -15.08 12.74
N ASN A 750 9.76 -15.79 12.67
CA ASN A 750 10.99 -15.53 13.42
C ASN A 750 10.89 -15.45 14.95
N TYR A 751 9.81 -16.00 15.56
CA TYR A 751 9.58 -16.01 17.01
C TYR A 751 10.82 -16.34 17.86
N LYS A 752 11.58 -17.38 17.48
CA LYS A 752 12.80 -17.76 18.20
C LYS A 752 13.89 -16.69 18.12
N ARG A 753 14.14 -16.10 16.93
CA ARG A 753 15.22 -15.12 16.75
C ARG A 753 14.98 -13.87 17.58
N TYR A 754 13.82 -13.21 17.45
CA TYR A 754 13.56 -12.01 18.25
C TYR A 754 13.44 -12.31 19.74
N THR A 755 12.97 -13.49 20.16
CA THR A 755 12.94 -13.84 21.59
C THR A 755 14.36 -14.05 22.14
N GLU A 756 15.25 -14.77 21.43
CA GLU A 756 16.64 -14.96 21.85
C GLU A 756 17.49 -13.68 21.78
N LEU A 757 17.13 -12.73 20.90
CA LEU A 757 17.76 -11.41 20.79
C LEU A 757 17.30 -10.45 21.90
N LEU A 758 15.99 -10.33 22.11
CA LEU A 758 15.41 -9.36 23.03
C LEU A 758 15.54 -9.78 24.50
N LYS A 759 15.66 -11.08 24.79
CA LYS A 759 15.86 -11.57 26.17
C LYS A 759 17.23 -11.25 26.79
N GLN A 760 18.09 -10.53 26.05
CA GLN A 760 19.40 -10.10 26.49
C GLN A 760 19.38 -8.74 27.19
N TYR A 761 18.22 -8.08 27.23
CA TYR A 761 18.04 -6.74 27.78
C TYR A 761 17.40 -6.75 29.16
N LYS A 762 17.75 -5.77 29.99
CA LYS A 762 17.27 -5.60 31.37
C LYS A 762 15.75 -5.71 31.53
N ARG A 763 14.98 -5.17 30.58
CA ARG A 763 13.52 -5.24 30.55
C ARG A 763 13.01 -5.05 29.12
N VAL A 764 11.95 -5.77 28.76
CA VAL A 764 11.28 -5.61 27.45
C VAL A 764 9.78 -5.40 27.68
N TYR A 765 9.25 -4.31 27.13
CA TYR A 765 7.82 -4.01 27.10
C TYR A 765 7.31 -4.14 25.67
N SER A 766 6.51 -5.17 25.39
CA SER A 766 5.87 -5.37 24.09
C SER A 766 4.49 -4.75 24.06
N TRP A 767 4.23 -3.87 23.09
CA TRP A 767 2.95 -3.17 22.92
C TRP A 767 2.30 -3.51 21.58
N SER A 768 0.98 -3.63 21.58
CA SER A 768 0.20 -4.05 20.40
C SER A 768 -1.27 -3.67 20.47
N GLY A 769 -1.98 -3.75 19.33
CA GLY A 769 -3.43 -3.55 19.22
C GLY A 769 -4.11 -4.82 18.70
N HIS A 770 -4.69 -4.74 17.51
CA HIS A 770 -5.14 -5.85 16.66
C HIS A 770 -6.36 -6.66 17.16
N TYR A 771 -6.47 -6.98 18.46
CA TYR A 771 -7.55 -7.85 18.98
C TYR A 771 -8.84 -7.12 19.39
N HIS A 772 -8.82 -5.78 19.52
CA HIS A 772 -9.96 -4.95 19.98
C HIS A 772 -10.44 -5.32 21.39
N THR A 773 -9.48 -5.57 22.27
CA THR A 773 -9.66 -6.00 23.67
C THR A 773 -8.45 -5.52 24.47
N ASN A 774 -8.62 -4.85 25.61
CA ASN A 774 -7.49 -4.39 26.42
C ASN A 774 -7.06 -5.50 27.39
N TYR A 775 -5.78 -5.89 27.36
CA TYR A 775 -5.23 -6.89 28.29
C TYR A 775 -3.70 -6.81 28.41
N GLY A 776 -3.13 -7.31 29.50
CA GLY A 776 -1.69 -7.45 29.67
C GLY A 776 -1.28 -8.71 30.42
N PHE A 777 -0.02 -9.12 30.28
CA PHE A 777 0.61 -10.17 31.07
C PHE A 777 2.12 -9.96 31.21
N ASP A 778 2.67 -10.40 32.34
CA ASP A 778 4.11 -10.54 32.50
C ASP A 778 4.56 -11.99 32.29
N TYR A 779 5.83 -12.21 31.99
CA TYR A 779 6.46 -13.54 32.01
C TYR A 779 7.16 -13.82 33.35
N ALA A 780 7.37 -12.79 34.19
CA ALA A 780 7.79 -12.94 35.58
C ALA A 780 6.97 -14.02 36.33
N GLY A 781 7.63 -14.75 37.23
CA GLY A 781 6.98 -15.72 38.11
C GLY A 781 6.39 -16.98 37.45
N LYS A 782 6.72 -17.29 36.17
CA LYS A 782 6.18 -18.48 35.47
C LYS A 782 7.27 -19.38 34.89
N GLU A 783 7.64 -20.38 35.70
CA GLU A 783 8.66 -21.44 35.47
C GLU A 783 8.64 -22.15 34.09
N LYS A 784 7.57 -22.00 33.32
CA LYS A 784 7.35 -22.69 32.02
C LYS A 784 7.94 -21.94 30.82
N PHE A 785 8.53 -20.76 31.01
CA PHE A 785 9.21 -19.98 29.97
C PHE A 785 10.57 -19.46 30.45
N PRO A 786 11.63 -20.31 30.46
CA PRO A 786 12.93 -19.95 31.02
C PRO A 786 13.58 -18.74 30.32
N GLY A 787 14.05 -17.76 31.10
CA GLY A 787 14.74 -16.58 30.61
C GLY A 787 13.86 -15.58 29.83
N MET A 788 12.56 -15.55 30.11
CA MET A 788 11.63 -14.53 29.59
C MET A 788 11.05 -13.64 30.70
N ASP A 789 11.44 -13.86 31.95
CA ASP A 789 10.93 -13.27 33.19
C ASP A 789 10.94 -11.73 33.25
N HIS A 790 11.76 -11.09 32.42
CA HIS A 790 11.86 -9.63 32.27
C HIS A 790 11.01 -9.09 31.10
N ILE A 791 10.13 -9.88 30.49
CA ILE A 791 9.28 -9.47 29.35
C ILE A 791 7.82 -9.26 29.79
N SER A 792 7.32 -8.02 29.69
CA SER A 792 5.89 -7.71 29.79
C SER A 792 5.26 -7.57 28.40
N CYS A 793 3.98 -7.89 28.27
CA CYS A 793 3.22 -7.78 27.02
C CYS A 793 1.86 -7.12 27.27
N ILE A 794 1.59 -6.02 26.56
CA ILE A 794 0.38 -5.22 26.67
C ILE A 794 -0.33 -5.15 25.29
N THR A 795 -1.65 -5.29 25.31
CA THR A 795 -2.53 -5.14 24.15
C THR A 795 -3.59 -4.08 24.45
N VAL A 796 -3.72 -3.09 23.57
CA VAL A 796 -4.65 -1.97 23.69
C VAL A 796 -5.96 -2.27 22.93
N ALA A 797 -7.11 -1.90 23.50
CA ALA A 797 -8.41 -1.96 22.83
C ALA A 797 -8.55 -0.93 21.69
N ARG A 798 -9.66 -0.98 20.94
CA ARG A 798 -9.91 0.01 19.88
C ARG A 798 -10.30 1.36 20.50
N CYS A 799 -9.57 2.42 20.18
CA CYS A 799 -9.90 3.75 20.69
C CYS A 799 -11.28 4.27 20.27
N ASN A 800 -11.82 3.71 19.18
CA ASN A 800 -13.11 4.03 18.60
C ASN A 800 -14.23 3.01 18.91
N GLY A 801 -14.08 2.13 19.92
CA GLY A 801 -15.12 1.16 20.34
C GLY A 801 -15.47 0.15 19.25
N ALA A 802 -16.65 -0.49 19.30
CA ALA A 802 -17.05 -1.49 18.29
C ALA A 802 -17.55 -0.89 16.95
N LEU A 803 -16.68 -0.09 16.33
CA LEU A 803 -16.64 0.38 14.93
C LEU A 803 -17.93 0.20 14.12
N ARG A 804 -18.61 1.34 13.83
CA ARG A 804 -19.92 1.44 13.14
C ARG A 804 -21.12 0.87 13.90
N SER A 805 -20.88 0.16 15.01
CA SER A 805 -21.90 -0.60 15.73
C SER A 805 -22.11 0.02 17.10
N ASN A 806 -21.36 -0.38 18.12
CA ASN A 806 -21.34 0.31 19.40
C ASN A 806 -20.32 1.47 19.34
N GLN A 807 -20.66 2.59 19.95
CA GLN A 807 -19.72 3.68 20.18
C GLN A 807 -19.11 3.57 21.58
N GLU A 808 -19.89 3.59 22.66
CA GLU A 808 -19.35 3.59 24.02
C GLU A 808 -18.35 2.44 24.31
N LEU A 809 -18.63 1.23 23.82
CA LEU A 809 -17.84 0.02 24.15
C LEU A 809 -17.33 -0.73 22.90
N ASP A 810 -16.21 -1.42 23.05
CA ASP A 810 -15.69 -2.47 22.16
C ASP A 810 -16.44 -3.80 22.39
N THR A 811 -16.32 -4.76 21.47
CA THR A 811 -17.20 -5.97 21.44
C THR A 811 -17.13 -6.87 22.67
N ASP A 812 -16.11 -6.72 23.53
CA ASP A 812 -15.95 -7.45 24.79
C ASP A 812 -16.40 -6.63 26.03
N GLY A 813 -16.99 -5.46 25.83
CA GLY A 813 -17.37 -4.52 26.89
C GLY A 813 -16.27 -3.53 27.31
N THR A 814 -15.11 -3.47 26.65
CA THR A 814 -14.08 -2.46 26.97
C THR A 814 -14.53 -1.06 26.51
N PRO A 815 -14.67 -0.05 27.38
CA PRO A 815 -15.04 1.30 26.97
C PRO A 815 -14.00 1.95 26.06
N ASN A 816 -14.43 2.86 25.19
CA ASN A 816 -13.54 3.49 24.21
C ASN A 816 -12.51 4.43 24.91
N GLY A 817 -11.23 4.24 24.59
CA GLY A 817 -10.13 4.88 25.32
C GLY A 817 -8.76 4.62 24.70
N TYR A 818 -7.71 4.88 25.47
CA TYR A 818 -6.32 4.72 25.08
C TYR A 818 -5.48 4.42 26.32
N MET A 819 -4.33 3.76 26.15
CA MET A 819 -3.39 3.55 27.26
C MET A 819 -2.51 4.78 27.41
N VAL A 820 -2.37 5.29 28.63
CA VAL A 820 -1.35 6.29 28.98
C VAL A 820 -0.16 5.57 29.60
N VAL A 821 1.05 6.03 29.30
CA VAL A 821 2.29 5.64 29.98
C VAL A 821 2.98 6.91 30.47
N GLU A 822 3.30 6.97 31.76
CA GLU A 822 4.17 7.99 32.36
C GLU A 822 5.52 7.35 32.64
N VAL A 823 6.62 8.02 32.23
CA VAL A 823 7.99 7.51 32.37
C VAL A 823 8.80 8.45 33.26
N ASP A 824 9.59 7.86 34.16
CA ASP A 824 10.54 8.55 35.04
C ASP A 824 11.86 7.75 35.11
N GLY A 825 12.69 7.93 34.09
CA GLY A 825 13.97 7.27 33.86
C GLY A 825 13.84 5.78 33.56
N GLU A 826 13.76 4.96 34.60
CA GLU A 826 13.56 3.51 34.52
C GLU A 826 12.24 3.06 35.14
N ASN A 827 11.49 4.00 35.74
CA ASN A 827 10.16 3.75 36.28
C ASN A 827 9.13 4.04 35.19
N PHE A 828 8.10 3.19 35.12
CA PHE A 828 6.98 3.32 34.20
C PHE A 828 5.71 3.11 35.00
N GLU A 829 4.72 3.98 34.83
CA GLU A 829 3.34 3.73 35.23
C GLU A 829 2.45 3.72 33.98
N TRP A 830 1.40 2.90 33.96
CA TRP A 830 0.44 2.90 32.86
C TRP A 830 -0.98 2.59 33.31
N TRP A 831 -1.97 3.19 32.64
CA TRP A 831 -3.39 2.90 32.90
C TRP A 831 -4.23 3.09 31.64
N TYR A 832 -5.44 2.51 31.63
CA TYR A 832 -6.37 2.67 30.54
C TYR A 832 -7.22 3.94 30.76
N LYS A 833 -6.95 5.00 29.99
CA LYS A 833 -7.74 6.23 30.05
C LYS A 833 -8.94 6.13 29.11
N ILE A 834 -10.13 6.25 29.68
CA ILE A 834 -11.39 6.31 28.94
C ILE A 834 -11.70 7.76 28.56
N VAL A 835 -12.29 7.93 27.38
CA VAL A 835 -12.72 9.25 26.89
C VAL A 835 -13.77 9.84 27.84
N GLY A 836 -13.55 11.08 28.31
CA GLY A 836 -14.47 11.76 29.22
C GLY A 836 -14.41 11.28 30.68
N LYS A 837 -13.45 10.42 31.04
CA LYS A 837 -13.20 9.93 32.41
C LYS A 837 -11.79 10.27 32.89
N ASP A 838 -11.59 10.30 34.19
CA ASP A 838 -10.29 10.47 34.86
C ASP A 838 -9.57 9.13 35.10
N ARG A 839 -8.37 9.18 35.70
CA ARG A 839 -7.50 8.01 35.97
C ARG A 839 -8.12 7.00 36.93
N SER A 840 -9.04 7.40 37.81
CA SER A 840 -9.61 6.51 38.84
C SER A 840 -10.63 5.48 38.29
N TYR A 841 -11.23 5.74 37.11
CA TYR A 841 -12.29 4.90 36.54
C TYR A 841 -11.75 3.64 35.82
N GLN A 842 -11.07 2.75 36.54
CA GLN A 842 -10.45 1.53 35.99
C GLN A 842 -11.36 0.28 35.95
N MET A 843 -12.61 0.37 36.40
CA MET A 843 -13.57 -0.75 36.34
C MET A 843 -15.03 -0.31 36.22
N LYS A 844 -15.89 -1.30 35.97
CA LYS A 844 -17.35 -1.20 36.11
C LYS A 844 -17.92 -2.47 36.74
N ALA A 845 -18.74 -2.30 37.76
CA ALA A 845 -19.43 -3.35 38.48
C ALA A 845 -20.93 -3.37 38.15
N TYR A 846 -21.52 -4.55 38.22
CA TYR A 846 -22.90 -4.86 37.90
C TYR A 846 -23.54 -5.59 39.08
N THR A 847 -24.69 -5.09 39.54
CA THR A 847 -25.41 -5.65 40.69
C THR A 847 -26.14 -6.95 40.34
N PRO A 848 -26.46 -7.82 41.33
CA PRO A 848 -27.31 -9.00 41.11
C PRO A 848 -28.65 -8.68 40.43
N THR A 849 -29.24 -7.52 40.74
CA THR A 849 -30.46 -7.00 40.10
C THR A 849 -30.23 -6.61 38.63
N THR A 850 -29.01 -6.23 38.24
CA THR A 850 -28.63 -5.95 36.85
C THR A 850 -28.30 -7.23 36.07
N THR A 851 -27.72 -8.24 36.71
CA THR A 851 -27.26 -9.48 36.06
C THR A 851 -28.35 -10.56 36.00
N GLY A 852 -29.32 -10.53 36.91
CA GLY A 852 -30.43 -11.49 36.99
C GLY A 852 -30.06 -12.89 37.51
N ASP A 853 -28.80 -13.12 37.91
CA ASP A 853 -28.28 -14.45 38.28
C ASP A 853 -27.77 -14.57 39.73
N GLY A 854 -27.89 -13.50 40.53
CA GLY A 854 -27.50 -13.51 41.94
C GLY A 854 -26.02 -13.20 42.21
N TYR A 855 -25.23 -12.82 41.20
CA TYR A 855 -23.81 -12.46 41.33
C TYR A 855 -23.59 -10.96 41.14
N VAL A 856 -22.64 -10.38 41.90
CA VAL A 856 -21.99 -9.15 41.48
C VAL A 856 -20.98 -9.51 40.40
N LYS A 857 -21.04 -8.86 39.24
CA LYS A 857 -20.05 -9.01 38.15
C LYS A 857 -19.22 -7.75 38.04
N VAL A 858 -17.95 -7.84 37.63
CA VAL A 858 -17.09 -6.68 37.39
C VAL A 858 -16.22 -6.91 36.17
N LYS A 859 -16.05 -5.85 35.36
CA LYS A 859 -14.97 -5.77 34.36
C LYS A 859 -13.96 -4.71 34.80
N VAL A 860 -12.68 -5.07 34.77
CA VAL A 860 -11.55 -4.20 35.12
C VAL A 860 -10.70 -4.02 33.88
N TRP A 861 -10.54 -2.79 33.38
CA TRP A 861 -10.15 -2.55 31.98
C TRP A 861 -8.71 -2.94 31.66
N ASN A 862 -7.79 -2.74 32.62
CA ASN A 862 -6.36 -2.98 32.44
C ASN A 862 -5.83 -4.15 33.29
N TYR A 863 -6.72 -5.00 33.79
CA TYR A 863 -6.35 -6.05 34.75
C TYR A 863 -5.39 -7.08 34.14
N SER A 864 -4.19 -7.16 34.72
CA SER A 864 -3.23 -8.22 34.40
C SER A 864 -3.15 -9.23 35.55
N PRO A 865 -3.64 -10.48 35.36
CA PRO A 865 -3.74 -11.48 36.43
C PRO A 865 -2.39 -12.00 36.95
N ASP A 866 -1.28 -11.46 36.44
CA ASP A 866 0.08 -11.96 36.68
C ASP A 866 0.90 -10.99 37.54
N ASN A 867 0.42 -9.75 37.76
CA ASN A 867 1.09 -8.75 38.61
C ASN A 867 0.14 -7.73 39.30
N TRP A 868 -1.18 -7.75 39.06
CA TRP A 868 -2.17 -7.02 39.86
C TRP A 868 -2.58 -7.84 41.10
N SER A 869 -3.17 -7.19 42.11
CA SER A 869 -3.82 -7.92 43.22
C SER A 869 -4.98 -8.78 42.70
N ALA A 870 -5.39 -9.80 43.45
CA ALA A 870 -6.70 -10.39 43.23
C ALA A 870 -7.80 -9.31 43.34
N ILE A 871 -8.86 -9.45 42.55
CA ILE A 871 -10.04 -8.58 42.65
C ILE A 871 -10.83 -9.01 43.88
N GLU A 872 -10.97 -8.11 44.85
CA GLU A 872 -11.51 -8.38 46.17
C GLU A 872 -12.96 -7.94 46.31
N TRP A 873 -13.73 -8.70 47.08
CA TRP A 873 -15.09 -8.36 47.48
C TRP A 873 -15.13 -8.00 48.96
N TRP A 874 -15.60 -6.80 49.27
CA TRP A 874 -15.67 -6.24 50.61
C TRP A 874 -17.11 -5.94 51.03
N GLU A 875 -17.51 -6.44 52.19
CA GLU A 875 -18.83 -6.22 52.79
C GLU A 875 -18.63 -5.61 54.18
N ASN A 876 -19.40 -4.57 54.54
CA ASN A 876 -19.35 -3.93 55.87
C ASN A 876 -17.92 -3.57 56.34
N GLY A 877 -17.05 -3.14 55.42
CA GLY A 877 -15.66 -2.76 55.70
C GLY A 877 -14.67 -3.91 55.89
N LYS A 878 -15.06 -5.17 55.60
CA LYS A 878 -14.18 -6.36 55.67
C LYS A 878 -14.11 -7.07 54.33
N LYS A 879 -12.92 -7.58 53.96
CA LYS A 879 -12.78 -8.51 52.83
C LYS A 879 -13.48 -9.83 53.15
N VAL A 880 -14.42 -10.24 52.30
CA VAL A 880 -15.17 -11.49 52.47
C VAL A 880 -14.75 -12.53 51.44
N SER A 881 -14.43 -12.11 50.22
CA SER A 881 -14.03 -13.04 49.15
C SER A 881 -13.14 -12.37 48.09
N THR A 882 -12.81 -13.11 47.05
CA THR A 882 -12.21 -12.62 45.80
C THR A 882 -13.04 -13.10 44.61
N PHE A 883 -13.16 -12.29 43.57
CA PHE A 883 -13.94 -12.64 42.39
C PHE A 883 -13.28 -13.77 41.59
N GLU A 884 -14.09 -14.71 41.07
CA GLU A 884 -13.63 -15.73 40.12
C GLU A 884 -13.71 -15.25 38.67
N LYS A 885 -12.83 -15.77 37.79
CA LYS A 885 -12.84 -15.47 36.35
C LYS A 885 -14.07 -16.12 35.69
N PHE A 886 -14.91 -15.34 35.01
CA PHE A 886 -16.11 -15.86 34.37
C PHE A 886 -16.30 -15.32 32.95
N ALA A 887 -16.04 -16.17 31.95
CA ALA A 887 -16.06 -15.79 30.54
C ALA A 887 -17.50 -15.67 29.98
N GLU A 888 -18.04 -14.46 30.04
CA GLU A 888 -19.40 -14.09 29.64
C GLU A 888 -19.41 -12.82 28.78
N GLU A 889 -20.52 -12.57 28.09
CA GLU A 889 -20.74 -11.31 27.36
C GLU A 889 -20.97 -10.17 28.38
N ASP A 890 -20.44 -8.98 28.09
CA ASP A 890 -20.56 -7.84 29.02
C ASP A 890 -22.04 -7.36 29.15
N PRO A 891 -22.59 -7.22 30.37
CA PRO A 891 -24.01 -6.87 30.57
C PRO A 891 -24.43 -5.54 29.93
N GLU A 892 -23.58 -4.51 29.95
CA GLU A 892 -23.90 -3.24 29.29
C GLU A 892 -23.83 -3.38 27.77
N TYR A 893 -22.82 -4.05 27.23
CA TYR A 893 -22.76 -4.29 25.79
C TYR A 893 -23.97 -5.08 25.30
N VAL A 894 -24.40 -6.12 26.02
CA VAL A 894 -25.61 -6.91 25.70
C VAL A 894 -26.86 -6.02 25.66
N LYS A 895 -27.01 -5.11 26.64
CA LYS A 895 -28.08 -4.11 26.68
C LYS A 895 -28.02 -3.12 25.50
N ILE A 896 -26.85 -2.54 25.22
CA ILE A 896 -26.67 -1.64 24.06
C ILE A 896 -27.00 -2.38 22.76
N HIS A 897 -26.58 -3.65 22.64
CA HIS A 897 -26.84 -4.45 21.46
C HIS A 897 -28.35 -4.74 21.26
N SER A 898 -29.09 -5.09 22.30
CA SER A 898 -30.54 -5.34 22.20
C SER A 898 -31.33 -4.05 21.94
N GLU A 899 -31.08 -2.99 22.71
CA GLU A 899 -31.81 -1.72 22.64
C GLU A 899 -31.49 -0.91 21.38
N ARG A 900 -30.22 -0.86 20.97
CA ARG A 900 -29.74 0.10 19.96
C ARG A 900 -29.23 -0.56 18.67
N LEU A 901 -28.63 -1.74 18.72
CA LEU A 901 -27.90 -2.34 17.57
C LEU A 901 -28.65 -3.48 16.86
N SER A 902 -29.73 -3.98 17.45
CA SER A 902 -30.56 -5.08 16.94
C SER A 902 -31.17 -4.81 15.54
N HIS A 903 -31.26 -3.54 15.13
CA HIS A 903 -31.71 -3.12 13.80
C HIS A 903 -30.69 -3.39 12.67
N LEU A 904 -29.41 -3.59 13.01
CA LEU A 904 -28.33 -3.78 12.03
C LEU A 904 -28.50 -5.11 11.27
N LYS A 905 -27.99 -5.16 10.02
CA LYS A 905 -28.13 -6.33 9.14
C LYS A 905 -26.81 -6.77 8.51
N GLY A 906 -26.75 -8.03 8.06
CA GLY A 906 -25.62 -8.60 7.32
C GLY A 906 -24.28 -8.49 8.05
N ARG A 907 -23.25 -7.98 7.36
CA ARG A 907 -21.89 -7.88 7.92
C ARG A 907 -21.78 -6.89 9.09
N ALA A 908 -22.61 -5.84 9.13
CA ALA A 908 -22.66 -4.92 10.27
C ALA A 908 -23.15 -5.65 11.53
N ALA A 909 -24.28 -6.35 11.45
CA ALA A 909 -24.80 -7.17 12.55
C ALA A 909 -23.79 -8.21 13.06
N LYS A 910 -22.99 -8.82 12.16
CA LYS A 910 -21.93 -9.77 12.54
C LYS A 910 -20.78 -9.12 13.32
N TYR A 911 -20.43 -7.86 13.04
CA TYR A 911 -19.44 -7.11 13.82
C TYR A 911 -20.02 -6.51 15.10
N ALA A 912 -21.30 -6.18 15.10
CA ALA A 912 -22.01 -5.58 16.23
C ALA A 912 -22.19 -6.51 17.43
N LYS A 913 -22.14 -7.84 17.24
CA LYS A 913 -22.44 -8.79 18.30
C LYS A 913 -21.52 -8.63 19.52
N PRO A 914 -22.05 -8.77 20.76
CA PRO A 914 -21.21 -9.02 21.92
C PRO A 914 -20.30 -10.23 21.70
N ARG A 915 -19.18 -10.23 22.42
CA ARG A 915 -18.28 -11.36 22.58
C ARG A 915 -18.09 -11.62 24.06
N LYS A 916 -17.77 -12.87 24.40
CA LYS A 916 -17.34 -13.22 25.75
C LYS A 916 -16.03 -12.51 26.09
N SER A 917 -16.04 -11.78 27.19
CA SER A 917 -14.85 -11.17 27.78
C SER A 917 -14.06 -12.21 28.55
N ASP A 918 -12.78 -12.37 28.21
CA ASP A 918 -11.82 -13.12 29.05
C ASP A 918 -11.39 -12.31 30.29
N TYR A 919 -11.98 -11.14 30.54
CA TYR A 919 -11.63 -10.21 31.64
C TYR A 919 -12.87 -9.74 32.41
N LEU A 920 -13.97 -10.49 32.36
CA LEU A 920 -15.10 -10.36 33.27
C LEU A 920 -14.93 -11.34 34.44
N TYR A 921 -15.28 -10.88 35.64
CA TYR A 921 -15.14 -11.60 36.90
C TYR A 921 -16.46 -11.53 37.68
N ARG A 922 -16.72 -12.51 38.55
CA ARG A 922 -17.94 -12.52 39.39
C ARG A 922 -17.68 -12.97 40.82
N VAL A 923 -18.54 -12.53 41.74
CA VAL A 923 -18.61 -13.01 43.12
C VAL A 923 -20.08 -13.15 43.53
N LYS A 924 -20.39 -14.10 44.41
CA LYS A 924 -21.72 -14.17 45.04
C LYS A 924 -21.64 -13.44 46.39
N PRO A 925 -22.45 -12.39 46.63
CA PRO A 925 -22.53 -11.74 47.95
C PRO A 925 -23.01 -12.70 49.04
N SER A 926 -22.74 -12.36 50.30
CA SER A 926 -23.31 -13.06 51.45
C SER A 926 -24.84 -12.91 51.51
N GLU A 927 -25.50 -13.85 52.17
CA GLU A 927 -26.96 -13.82 52.34
C GLU A 927 -27.39 -12.58 53.15
N GLY A 928 -28.41 -11.86 52.66
CA GLY A 928 -28.89 -10.61 53.25
C GLY A 928 -28.02 -9.36 52.97
N VAL A 929 -26.95 -9.46 52.18
CA VAL A 929 -26.14 -8.31 51.78
C VAL A 929 -26.74 -7.63 50.55
N HIS A 930 -26.92 -6.31 50.65
CA HIS A 930 -27.48 -5.44 49.61
C HIS A 930 -26.49 -4.40 49.08
N SER A 931 -25.30 -4.27 49.67
CA SER A 931 -24.26 -3.37 49.20
C SER A 931 -22.86 -3.84 49.57
N GLY A 932 -21.86 -3.39 48.82
CA GLY A 932 -20.45 -3.72 49.04
C GLY A 932 -19.50 -2.99 48.11
N GLU A 933 -18.23 -3.30 48.23
CA GLU A 933 -17.15 -2.67 47.47
C GLU A 933 -16.32 -3.71 46.71
N VAL A 934 -16.10 -3.45 45.42
CA VAL A 934 -15.06 -4.12 44.64
C VAL A 934 -13.77 -3.34 44.82
N ARG A 935 -12.69 -4.02 45.20
CA ARG A 935 -11.36 -3.40 45.32
C ARG A 935 -10.32 -4.18 44.52
N VAL A 936 -9.43 -3.48 43.83
CA VAL A 936 -8.28 -4.09 43.15
C VAL A 936 -7.11 -3.11 43.16
N THR A 937 -5.90 -3.60 43.41
CA THR A 937 -4.67 -2.81 43.37
C THR A 937 -3.87 -3.20 42.13
N ASP A 938 -3.41 -2.21 41.36
CA ASP A 938 -2.61 -2.46 40.17
C ASP A 938 -1.15 -2.84 40.51
N ASN A 939 -0.38 -3.15 39.46
CA ASN A 939 1.04 -3.47 39.58
C ASN A 939 1.95 -2.25 39.88
N PHE A 940 1.37 -1.09 40.23
CA PHE A 940 2.06 0.13 40.68
C PHE A 940 1.67 0.52 42.12
N GLY A 941 0.72 -0.19 42.74
CA GLY A 941 0.24 0.08 44.09
C GLY A 941 -0.98 1.00 44.16
N VAL A 942 -1.61 1.34 43.03
CA VAL A 942 -2.83 2.16 43.02
C VAL A 942 -4.05 1.28 43.27
N THR A 943 -4.70 1.48 44.41
CA THR A 943 -5.96 0.79 44.76
C THR A 943 -7.17 1.51 44.15
N TYR A 944 -7.86 0.82 43.25
CA TYR A 944 -9.15 1.23 42.70
C TYR A 944 -10.29 0.61 43.51
N THR A 945 -11.34 1.39 43.78
CA THR A 945 -12.52 0.97 44.54
C THR A 945 -13.79 1.40 43.83
N GLU A 946 -14.73 0.46 43.63
CA GLU A 946 -16.07 0.74 43.09
C GLU A 946 -17.13 0.21 44.07
N LYS A 947 -18.17 1.01 44.35
CA LYS A 947 -19.24 0.65 45.28
C LYS A 947 -20.51 0.26 44.52
N VAL A 948 -21.23 -0.73 45.03
CA VAL A 948 -22.48 -1.23 44.45
C VAL A 948 -23.53 -1.44 45.55
N GLU A 949 -24.80 -1.21 45.21
CA GLU A 949 -25.98 -1.28 46.08
C GLU A 949 -27.21 -1.68 45.26
N TRP A 950 -28.13 -2.51 45.79
CA TRP A 950 -29.23 -3.11 45.00
C TRP A 950 -30.47 -3.61 45.78
#